data_AF-A0A6J2J7V3-F1
#
_entry.id   AF-A0A6J2J7V3-F1
#
_cell.length_a   1.000
_cell.length_b   1.000
_cell.length_c   1.000
_cell.angle_alpha   90.00
_cell.angle_beta   90.00
_cell.angle_gamma   90.00
#
_symmetry.space_group_name_H-M   'P 1'
#
loop_
_entity.id
_entity.type
_entity.pdbx_description
1 polymer ?
#
loop_
_entity_poly.entity_id
_entity_poly.type
_entity_poly.pdbx_seq_one_letter_code
_entity_poly.pdbx_strand_id
1 'polypeptide(L)'
;MASVAVRKKEATRDLDHCDIPYYVSEFVEREVGNDYDSLRNLDNLIDKLSENKKQLEEQVLTVSSEVPKRIQNALKNAEDSKKSLSRLLEEETLLSDSINAHLLKAQPWMEDLDVLISQVEEIERHLAYLKWISRIEELSDSIQQYLMTNNVPEAASTLAFMAELDIKLQESSCSHLLEFVRSTVKFWHKILKDKLTSDFEEVLTQLRWPFVGPPQSQAFGLAAPANTPDVYSNLEMLFCQLLKLQTSDELLTKPKQLPEKYSLPPSPPIVLPIQIMLNPLQKRFKYHFTGNKQTNVLNKPEWYLTQVLMWIGNHAKFLDDKIQPILDKVGSSLNAGLEFSRALVMLILEKLAADIPCLLYDDTLFCHLVDEVLLFERELYSVHGYLSSFPSCMHILSEESCFQRWLTVEKKFALQKMDSMLSSEAAWISQYKDITDVDEMKVPDCAETFMTLLLVITDRYKNLPTASRKLQFLGLQKELVDDFRIRLTQVMKEETRASLGFRYCAILNAVNYIATVLADWADNVFFLQLQQAELEVRAESDAVSQLQLGQLASMESSVFDEMINLLERLKHDMLTRQVDHVFREVKDAAKLYKKERWLSLPSQAEQAVMSLSSTACPMLQTLRDRLLQLEQQLCHSLFKIFWQMLAEKVDLYIYQEIIMANHFNEGGAAQLQFDMSRNLFPLFSHYCKRPENYFKHIKEACIILNLNVGSALLLKDVLQSASENETLNPSQPSATAALNELGVYKLAQKDVEILLNLRANWPNTGK
;
A
#
# COMPACT_ATOMS: atom_id res chain seq x y z
N MET A 1 16.34 35.78 -15.76
CA MET A 1 16.72 35.21 -17.07
C MET A 1 16.40 36.23 -18.15
N ALA A 2 17.30 36.34 -19.11
CA ALA A 2 17.45 37.42 -20.07
C ALA A 2 16.53 37.31 -21.30
N SER A 3 16.69 38.31 -22.18
CA SER A 3 16.69 38.22 -23.66
C SER A 3 15.44 38.75 -24.37
N VAL A 4 15.44 39.25 -25.62
CA VAL A 4 16.43 39.66 -26.65
C VAL A 4 15.60 40.15 -27.85
N ALA A 5 16.07 41.22 -28.54
CA ALA A 5 15.98 41.56 -29.99
C ALA A 5 14.62 41.54 -30.76
N VAL A 6 14.47 42.08 -31.98
CA VAL A 6 15.05 41.63 -33.27
C VAL A 6 14.76 42.64 -34.43
N ARG A 7 15.78 42.84 -35.33
CA ARG A 7 15.87 43.14 -36.81
C ARG A 7 14.71 43.87 -37.57
N LYS A 8 14.85 44.52 -38.75
CA LYS A 8 15.77 44.51 -39.92
C LYS A 8 15.48 45.74 -40.84
N LYS A 9 16.37 46.03 -41.81
CA LYS A 9 16.36 47.13 -42.82
C LYS A 9 15.61 46.79 -44.13
N GLU A 10 15.22 47.82 -44.89
CA GLU A 10 14.93 47.80 -46.35
C GLU A 10 15.46 49.07 -47.07
N ALA A 11 15.64 48.99 -48.40
CA ALA A 11 16.34 49.96 -49.25
C ALA A 11 15.59 50.33 -50.56
N THR A 12 15.52 51.65 -50.83
CA THR A 12 15.67 52.43 -52.10
C THR A 12 14.90 52.15 -53.40
N ARG A 13 14.28 53.21 -53.96
CA ARG A 13 14.35 53.61 -55.39
C ARG A 13 14.27 55.14 -55.56
N ASP A 14 15.20 55.69 -56.36
CA ASP A 14 15.34 57.09 -56.81
C ASP A 14 14.43 57.39 -58.02
N LEU A 15 13.92 58.63 -58.10
CA LEU A 15 12.79 59.08 -58.93
C LEU A 15 13.15 60.04 -60.10
N ASP A 16 14.41 60.39 -60.31
CA ASP A 16 14.73 61.67 -60.97
C ASP A 16 14.82 61.71 -62.51
N HIS A 17 14.34 60.70 -63.21
CA HIS A 17 14.04 60.83 -64.65
C HIS A 17 12.66 60.25 -64.97
N CYS A 18 11.63 60.99 -64.54
CA CYS A 18 10.26 60.83 -64.98
C CYS A 18 9.96 61.92 -66.02
N ASP A 19 9.78 61.54 -67.27
CA ASP A 19 9.47 62.43 -68.40
C ASP A 19 8.15 63.17 -68.15
N ILE A 20 8.25 64.38 -67.59
CA ILE A 20 7.15 65.34 -67.38
C ILE A 20 6.23 65.47 -68.62
N PRO A 21 6.73 65.47 -69.87
CA PRO A 21 5.88 65.56 -71.05
C PRO A 21 4.83 64.44 -71.12
N TYR A 22 5.18 63.23 -70.68
CA TYR A 22 4.30 62.06 -70.74
C TYR A 22 3.11 62.21 -69.78
N TYR A 23 3.37 62.73 -68.58
CA TYR A 23 2.33 62.96 -67.58
C TYR A 23 1.35 64.06 -68.00
N VAL A 24 1.87 65.12 -68.64
CA VAL A 24 1.05 66.21 -69.16
C VAL A 24 0.18 65.74 -70.33
N SER A 25 0.73 64.93 -71.24
CA SER A 25 -0.06 64.39 -72.36
C SER A 25 -1.19 63.49 -71.88
N GLU A 26 -0.92 62.56 -70.95
CA GLU A 26 -1.92 61.64 -70.41
C GLU A 26 -3.07 62.39 -69.70
N PHE A 27 -2.75 63.47 -68.96
CA PHE A 27 -3.74 64.30 -68.29
C PHE A 27 -4.67 65.04 -69.25
N VAL A 28 -4.12 65.64 -70.32
CA VAL A 28 -4.92 66.36 -71.33
C VAL A 28 -5.85 65.39 -72.07
N GLU A 29 -5.34 64.20 -72.42
CA GLU A 29 -6.06 63.18 -73.14
C GLU A 29 -7.23 62.60 -72.32
N ARG A 30 -7.06 62.49 -70.99
CA ARG A 30 -8.10 62.00 -70.06
C ARG A 30 -9.24 62.99 -69.84
N GLU A 31 -8.97 64.30 -69.77
CA GLU A 31 -9.96 65.30 -69.33
C GLU A 31 -10.69 66.02 -70.49
N VAL A 32 -10.05 66.17 -71.66
CA VAL A 32 -10.63 66.95 -72.77
C VAL A 32 -11.30 66.04 -73.82
N GLY A 33 -10.73 64.87 -74.12
CA GLY A 33 -11.27 63.97 -75.14
C GLY A 33 -11.37 64.58 -76.55
N ASN A 34 -11.79 63.77 -77.53
CA ASN A 34 -11.74 64.11 -78.96
C ASN A 34 -13.02 64.78 -79.52
N ASP A 35 -13.90 65.30 -78.66
CA ASP A 35 -15.21 65.82 -79.06
C ASP A 35 -15.31 67.34 -78.88
N TYR A 36 -15.97 68.02 -79.82
CA TYR A 36 -15.99 69.49 -79.88
C TYR A 36 -16.79 70.12 -78.73
N ASP A 37 -17.76 69.41 -78.17
CA ASP A 37 -18.58 69.89 -77.05
C ASP A 37 -17.83 69.88 -75.70
N SER A 38 -16.72 69.14 -75.59
CA SER A 38 -15.88 69.09 -74.38
C SER A 38 -15.08 70.37 -74.12
N LEU A 39 -14.92 71.24 -75.13
CA LEU A 39 -14.15 72.48 -75.04
C LEU A 39 -14.71 73.46 -74.00
N ARG A 40 -15.99 73.38 -73.63
CA ARG A 40 -16.57 74.21 -72.56
C ARG A 40 -16.01 73.90 -71.17
N ASN A 41 -15.44 72.71 -70.98
CA ASN A 41 -14.81 72.35 -69.71
C ASN A 41 -13.38 72.90 -69.58
N LEU A 42 -12.78 73.43 -70.66
CA LEU A 42 -11.41 73.93 -70.68
C LEU A 42 -11.24 75.18 -69.81
N ASP A 43 -12.23 76.08 -69.80
CA ASP A 43 -12.20 77.31 -69.00
C ASP A 43 -12.19 77.01 -67.49
N ASN A 44 -13.06 76.09 -67.04
CA ASN A 44 -13.06 75.64 -65.65
C ASN A 44 -11.75 74.96 -65.26
N LEU A 45 -11.09 74.24 -66.17
CA LEU A 45 -9.82 73.58 -65.91
C LEU A 45 -8.66 74.59 -65.81
N ILE A 46 -8.65 75.61 -66.67
CA ILE A 46 -7.65 76.69 -66.67
C ILE A 46 -7.76 77.52 -65.39
N ASP A 47 -8.97 77.88 -64.97
CA ASP A 47 -9.18 78.63 -63.74
C ASP A 47 -8.67 77.83 -62.53
N LYS A 48 -9.00 76.54 -62.46
CA LYS A 48 -8.57 75.63 -61.39
C LYS A 48 -7.05 75.43 -61.36
N LEU A 49 -6.40 75.31 -62.52
CA LEU A 49 -4.95 75.20 -62.63
C LEU A 49 -4.24 76.52 -62.27
N SER A 50 -4.81 77.66 -62.64
CA SER A 50 -4.26 78.97 -62.29
C SER A 50 -4.33 79.25 -60.80
N GLU A 51 -5.42 78.85 -60.13
CA GLU A 51 -5.60 78.99 -58.70
C GLU A 51 -4.66 78.06 -57.93
N ASN A 52 -4.48 76.82 -58.39
CA ASN A 52 -3.50 75.89 -57.85
C ASN A 52 -2.06 76.44 -57.99
N LYS A 53 -1.70 77.01 -59.14
CA LYS A 53 -0.38 77.63 -59.34
C LYS A 53 -0.15 78.78 -58.37
N LYS A 54 -1.16 79.64 -58.19
CA LYS A 54 -1.07 80.80 -57.28
C LYS A 54 -0.93 80.36 -55.83
N GLN A 55 -1.68 79.34 -55.40
CA GLN A 55 -1.53 78.75 -54.06
C GLN A 55 -0.15 78.13 -53.84
N LEU A 56 0.39 77.41 -54.82
CA LEU A 56 1.73 76.82 -54.73
C LEU A 56 2.84 77.88 -54.63
N GLU A 57 2.77 78.95 -55.42
CA GLU A 57 3.71 80.06 -55.34
C GLU A 57 3.66 80.76 -53.96
N GLU A 58 2.46 80.96 -53.41
CA GLU A 58 2.26 81.56 -52.07
C GLU A 58 2.77 80.66 -50.94
N GLN A 59 2.58 79.34 -51.05
CA GLN A 59 3.12 78.35 -50.10
C GLN A 59 4.66 78.28 -50.13
N VAL A 60 5.28 78.35 -51.31
CA VAL A 60 6.76 78.31 -51.42
C VAL A 60 7.39 79.57 -50.83
N LEU A 61 6.80 80.75 -51.06
CA LEU A 61 7.27 82.02 -50.49
C LEU A 61 7.12 82.10 -48.95
N THR A 62 6.02 81.57 -48.41
CA THR A 62 5.81 81.50 -46.96
C THR A 62 6.75 80.49 -46.29
N VAL A 63 6.95 79.30 -46.88
CA VAL A 63 7.89 78.30 -46.36
C VAL A 63 9.35 78.77 -46.44
N SER A 64 9.74 79.44 -47.53
CA SER A 64 11.09 80.00 -47.71
C SER A 64 11.44 81.07 -46.67
N SER A 65 10.47 81.86 -46.22
CA SER A 65 10.70 82.96 -45.26
C SER A 65 10.49 82.58 -43.79
N GLU A 66 9.63 81.61 -43.49
CA GLU A 66 9.40 81.15 -42.11
C GLU A 66 10.43 80.14 -41.60
N VAL A 67 10.95 79.24 -42.45
CA VAL A 67 11.87 78.18 -42.01
C VAL A 67 13.18 78.73 -41.41
N PRO A 68 13.87 79.72 -42.01
CA PRO A 68 15.06 80.32 -41.41
C PRO A 68 14.78 81.01 -40.07
N LYS A 69 13.62 81.70 -39.95
CA LYS A 69 13.20 82.35 -38.70
C LYS A 69 12.85 81.36 -37.61
N ARG A 70 12.20 80.23 -37.95
CA ARG A 70 11.93 79.14 -37.00
C ARG A 70 13.23 78.47 -36.54
N ILE A 71 14.19 78.25 -37.43
CA ILE A 71 15.50 77.70 -37.08
C ILE A 71 16.27 78.69 -36.20
N GLN A 72 16.26 79.99 -36.50
CA GLN A 72 16.92 81.00 -35.69
C GLN A 72 16.27 81.16 -34.31
N ASN A 73 14.93 81.11 -34.22
CA ASN A 73 14.21 81.07 -32.95
C ASN A 73 14.50 79.78 -32.18
N ALA A 74 14.59 78.63 -32.85
CA ALA A 74 14.96 77.37 -32.22
C ALA A 74 16.41 77.38 -31.71
N LEU A 75 17.33 77.99 -32.46
CA LEU A 75 18.73 78.17 -32.05
C LEU A 75 18.83 79.11 -30.85
N LYS A 76 18.11 80.24 -30.87
CA LYS A 76 18.04 81.18 -29.75
C LYS A 76 17.41 80.52 -28.52
N ASN A 77 16.33 79.76 -28.69
CA ASN A 77 15.72 78.99 -27.60
C ASN A 77 16.68 77.92 -27.05
N ALA A 78 17.49 77.28 -27.91
CA ALA A 78 18.51 76.32 -27.49
C ALA A 78 19.65 77.00 -26.74
N GLU A 79 20.08 78.19 -27.15
CA GLU A 79 21.07 79.01 -26.43
C GLU A 79 20.54 79.50 -25.08
N ASP A 80 19.29 79.98 -25.03
CA ASP A 80 18.63 80.41 -23.81
C ASP A 80 18.39 79.21 -22.86
N SER A 81 18.01 78.05 -23.39
CA SER A 81 17.92 76.80 -22.63
C SER A 81 19.28 76.36 -22.10
N LYS A 82 20.35 76.47 -22.91
CA LYS A 82 21.72 76.18 -22.48
C LYS A 82 22.14 77.10 -21.33
N LYS A 83 21.89 78.42 -21.44
CA LYS A 83 22.16 79.38 -20.36
C LYS A 83 21.37 79.05 -19.10
N SER A 84 20.09 78.72 -19.25
CA SER A 84 19.24 78.35 -18.12
C SER A 84 19.71 77.05 -17.46
N LEU A 85 20.18 76.08 -18.24
CA LEU A 85 20.73 74.82 -17.75
C LEU A 85 22.09 75.02 -17.08
N SER A 86 22.94 75.90 -17.61
CA SER A 86 24.18 76.31 -16.93
C SER A 86 23.90 76.99 -15.59
N ARG A 87 22.88 77.86 -15.53
CA ARG A 87 22.45 78.49 -14.28
C ARG A 87 21.90 77.47 -13.29
N LEU A 88 21.08 76.53 -13.74
CA LEU A 88 20.56 75.45 -12.89
C LEU A 88 21.67 74.54 -12.38
N LEU A 89 22.69 74.24 -13.19
CA LEU A 89 23.88 73.51 -12.74
C LEU A 89 24.66 74.30 -11.69
N GLU A 90 24.84 75.62 -11.85
CA GLU A 90 25.45 76.46 -10.81
C GLU A 90 24.60 76.47 -9.53
N GLU A 91 23.29 76.63 -9.63
CA GLU A 91 22.37 76.57 -8.49
C GLU A 91 22.40 75.19 -7.80
N GLU A 92 22.48 74.10 -8.56
CA GLU A 92 22.65 72.73 -8.05
C GLU A 92 23.97 72.59 -7.31
N THR A 93 25.08 73.09 -7.88
CA THR A 93 26.39 73.03 -7.21
C THR A 93 26.39 73.83 -5.92
N LEU A 94 25.80 75.02 -5.91
CA LEU A 94 25.70 75.86 -4.72
C LEU A 94 24.81 75.22 -3.65
N LEU A 95 23.71 74.59 -4.06
CA LEU A 95 22.82 73.87 -3.17
C LEU A 95 23.50 72.62 -2.61
N SER A 96 24.23 71.86 -3.44
CA SER A 96 24.99 70.68 -3.02
C SER A 96 26.09 71.07 -2.04
N ASP A 97 26.83 72.13 -2.31
CA ASP A 97 27.83 72.67 -1.39
C ASP A 97 27.19 73.17 -0.08
N SER A 98 26.02 73.82 -0.16
CA SER A 98 25.26 74.25 1.02
C SER A 98 24.77 73.07 1.85
N ILE A 99 24.24 72.02 1.22
CA ILE A 99 23.81 70.78 1.87
C ILE A 99 25.01 70.08 2.51
N ASN A 100 26.12 69.93 1.79
CA ASN A 100 27.33 69.32 2.31
C ASN A 100 27.91 70.12 3.48
N ALA A 101 27.91 71.45 3.41
CA ALA A 101 28.30 72.30 4.52
C ALA A 101 27.35 72.18 5.72
N HIS A 102 26.03 72.04 5.48
CA HIS A 102 25.05 71.78 6.53
C HIS A 102 25.24 70.40 7.15
N LEU A 103 25.51 69.36 6.36
CA LEU A 103 25.79 68.00 6.83
C LEU A 103 27.08 67.95 7.63
N LEU A 104 28.15 68.60 7.18
CA LEU A 104 29.42 68.69 7.92
C LEU A 104 29.26 69.45 9.24
N LYS A 105 28.46 70.51 9.27
CA LYS A 105 28.08 71.19 10.51
C LYS A 105 27.16 70.35 11.38
N ALA A 106 26.39 69.45 10.76
CA ALA A 106 25.41 68.62 11.45
C ALA A 106 25.96 67.33 12.04
N GLN A 107 27.04 66.84 11.47
CA GLN A 107 27.68 65.60 11.85
C GLN A 107 28.12 65.55 13.32
N PRO A 108 28.73 66.60 13.92
CA PRO A 108 29.13 66.54 15.33
C PRO A 108 27.95 66.40 16.29
N TRP A 109 26.84 67.12 16.05
CA TRP A 109 25.67 66.98 16.92
C TRP A 109 24.86 65.73 16.63
N MET A 110 24.92 65.17 15.41
CA MET A 110 24.37 63.83 15.14
C MET A 110 25.18 62.74 15.87
N GLU A 111 26.51 62.84 15.90
CA GLU A 111 27.38 61.95 16.68
C GLU A 111 27.08 62.07 18.18
N ASP A 112 26.95 63.29 18.72
CA ASP A 112 26.55 63.51 20.11
C ASP A 112 25.15 62.97 20.42
N LEU A 113 24.19 63.14 19.50
CA LEU A 113 22.84 62.60 19.63
C LEU A 113 22.82 61.07 19.60
N ASP A 114 23.64 60.45 18.74
CA ASP A 114 23.77 58.99 18.64
C ASP A 114 24.35 58.39 19.93
N VAL A 115 25.31 59.08 20.55
CA VAL A 115 25.83 58.74 21.89
C VAL A 115 24.72 58.84 22.94
N LEU A 116 23.94 59.92 22.94
CA LEU A 116 22.83 60.09 23.89
C LEU A 116 21.72 59.06 23.67
N ILE A 117 21.36 58.75 22.42
CA ILE A 117 20.39 57.70 22.08
C ILE A 117 20.89 56.35 22.56
N SER A 118 22.17 56.02 22.31
CA SER A 118 22.78 54.79 22.79
C SER A 118 22.77 54.68 24.32
N GLN A 119 23.01 55.80 25.03
CA GLN A 119 22.89 55.85 26.50
C GLN A 119 21.45 55.65 26.97
N VAL A 120 20.47 56.25 26.29
CA VAL A 120 19.05 56.05 26.60
C VAL A 120 18.65 54.59 26.40
N GLU A 121 19.03 53.99 25.27
CA GLU A 121 18.77 52.58 25.00
C GLU A 121 19.42 51.67 26.05
N GLU A 122 20.65 51.97 26.47
CA GLU A 122 21.34 51.21 27.51
C GLU A 122 20.60 51.31 28.85
N ILE A 123 20.17 52.51 29.25
CA ILE A 123 19.38 52.70 30.48
C ILE A 123 18.03 51.97 30.38
N GLU A 124 17.36 52.01 29.23
CA GLU A 124 16.11 51.30 29.01
C GLU A 124 16.28 49.78 29.15
N ARG A 125 17.38 49.21 28.63
CA ARG A 125 17.72 47.78 28.82
C ARG A 125 17.95 47.43 30.28
N HIS A 126 18.71 48.25 31.02
CA HIS A 126 18.93 48.04 32.45
C HIS A 126 17.64 48.16 33.27
N LEU A 127 16.80 49.15 32.96
CA LEU A 127 15.49 49.34 33.59
C LEU A 127 14.59 48.12 33.33
N ALA A 128 14.54 47.62 32.10
CA ALA A 128 13.75 46.44 31.76
C ALA A 128 14.23 45.20 32.54
N TYR A 129 15.55 45.00 32.63
CA TYR A 129 16.14 43.91 33.42
C TYR A 129 15.75 43.99 34.91
N LEU A 130 15.88 45.17 35.53
CA LEU A 130 15.49 45.39 36.92
C LEU A 130 13.99 45.20 37.17
N LYS A 131 13.13 45.61 36.23
CA LYS A 131 11.68 45.37 36.31
C LYS A 131 11.35 43.88 36.35
N TRP A 132 12.06 43.06 35.58
CA TRP A 132 11.88 41.61 35.62
C TRP A 132 12.30 41.01 36.96
N ILE A 133 13.46 41.43 37.51
CA ILE A 133 13.89 41.00 38.85
C ILE A 133 12.84 41.35 39.90
N SER A 134 12.42 42.63 39.95
CA SER A 134 11.39 43.10 40.87
C SER A 134 10.12 42.27 40.74
N ARG A 135 9.71 41.94 39.52
CA ARG A 135 8.50 41.14 39.29
C ARG A 135 8.62 39.70 39.82
N ILE A 136 9.78 39.08 39.67
CA ILE A 136 10.03 37.72 40.17
C ILE A 136 10.08 37.72 41.69
N GLU A 137 10.71 38.73 42.30
CA GLU A 137 10.75 38.92 43.75
C GLU A 137 9.35 39.14 44.33
N GLU A 138 8.52 39.99 43.72
CA GLU A 138 7.12 40.19 44.10
C GLU A 138 6.30 38.88 44.08
N LEU A 139 6.50 38.05 43.05
CA LEU A 139 5.83 36.75 42.95
C LEU A 139 6.33 35.79 44.04
N SER A 140 7.63 35.78 44.31
CA SER A 140 8.24 35.00 45.38
C SER A 140 7.69 35.40 46.75
N ASP A 141 7.63 36.70 47.04
CA ASP A 141 7.07 37.24 48.29
C ASP A 141 5.58 36.90 48.43
N SER A 142 4.83 36.97 47.33
CA SER A 142 3.41 36.57 47.31
C SER A 142 3.24 35.09 47.65
N ILE A 143 4.06 34.19 47.07
CA ILE A 143 4.04 32.75 47.39
C ILE A 143 4.34 32.54 48.88
N GLN A 144 5.34 33.23 49.42
CA GLN A 144 5.69 33.16 50.83
C GLN A 144 4.52 33.59 51.73
N GLN A 145 3.87 34.72 51.41
CA GLN A 145 2.74 35.24 52.17
C GLN A 145 1.53 34.29 52.13
N TYR A 146 1.22 33.70 50.98
CA TYR A 146 0.16 32.70 50.85
C TYR A 146 0.46 31.45 51.67
N LEU A 147 1.71 30.99 51.70
CA LEU A 147 2.11 29.86 52.54
C LEU A 147 2.00 30.17 54.04
N MET A 148 2.35 31.39 54.48
CA MET A 148 2.20 31.81 55.88
C MET A 148 0.73 31.89 56.34
N THR A 149 -0.18 32.20 55.42
CA THR A 149 -1.63 32.25 55.66
C THR A 149 -2.34 30.92 55.38
N ASN A 150 -1.58 29.87 55.07
CA ASN A 150 -2.04 28.53 54.67
C ASN A 150 -2.98 28.53 53.44
N ASN A 151 -2.86 29.53 52.57
CA ASN A 151 -3.60 29.60 51.31
C ASN A 151 -2.80 28.93 50.17
N VAL A 152 -2.71 27.60 50.24
CA VAL A 152 -1.95 26.78 49.29
C VAL A 152 -2.45 26.84 47.83
N PRO A 153 -3.77 26.90 47.51
CA PRO A 153 -4.22 26.96 46.12
C PRO A 153 -3.74 28.22 45.38
N GLU A 154 -3.66 29.35 46.08
CA GLU A 154 -3.21 30.63 45.52
C GLU A 154 -1.70 30.60 45.34
N ALA A 155 -0.95 30.07 46.31
CA ALA A 155 0.49 29.84 46.18
C ALA A 155 0.84 28.97 44.95
N ALA A 156 0.10 27.88 44.73
CA ALA A 156 0.27 27.02 43.56
C ALA A 156 -0.04 27.75 42.25
N SER A 157 -1.07 28.61 42.24
CA SER A 157 -1.43 29.41 41.06
C SER A 157 -0.38 30.48 40.74
N THR A 158 0.19 31.14 41.75
CA THR A 158 1.28 32.10 41.58
C THR A 158 2.56 31.42 41.08
N LEU A 159 2.88 30.21 41.58
CA LEU A 159 4.00 29.43 41.07
C LEU A 159 3.79 29.00 39.61
N ALA A 160 2.58 28.58 39.23
CA ALA A 160 2.27 28.25 37.84
C ALA A 160 2.51 29.47 36.91
N PHE A 161 2.06 30.66 37.32
CA PHE A 161 2.33 31.89 36.59
C PHE A 161 3.83 32.21 36.50
N MET A 162 4.59 31.98 37.57
CA MET A 162 6.04 32.17 37.56
C MET A 162 6.76 31.16 36.63
N ALA A 163 6.28 29.93 36.54
CA ALA A 163 6.77 28.94 35.58
C ALA A 163 6.45 29.33 34.13
N GLU A 164 5.26 29.88 33.86
CA GLU A 164 4.95 30.44 32.54
C GLU A 164 5.86 31.64 32.17
N LEU A 165 6.21 32.47 33.15
CA LEU A 165 7.17 33.55 32.95
C LEU A 165 8.56 33.01 32.61
N ASP A 166 9.02 31.96 33.30
CA ASP A 166 10.28 31.28 32.98
C ASP A 166 10.30 30.79 31.52
N ILE A 167 9.19 30.20 31.05
CA ILE A 167 9.04 29.74 29.65
C ILE A 167 9.11 30.92 28.69
N LYS A 168 8.34 31.99 28.93
CA LYS A 168 8.31 33.19 28.07
C LYS A 168 9.66 33.89 27.99
N LEU A 169 10.43 33.85 29.08
CA LEU A 169 11.74 34.49 29.13
C LEU A 169 12.83 33.70 28.41
N GLN A 170 12.63 32.41 28.06
CA GLN A 170 13.67 31.55 27.45
C GLN A 170 14.29 32.10 26.17
N GLU A 171 13.58 32.96 25.43
CA GLU A 171 14.11 33.62 24.21
C GLU A 171 15.11 34.75 24.52
N SER A 172 15.23 35.15 25.78
CA SER A 172 16.14 36.21 26.22
C SER A 172 17.59 35.76 26.17
N SER A 173 18.49 36.68 25.78
CA SER A 173 19.94 36.49 25.88
C SER A 173 20.48 36.67 27.31
N CYS A 174 19.64 37.10 28.28
CA CYS A 174 20.02 37.36 29.66
C CYS A 174 20.15 36.07 30.49
N SER A 175 21.28 35.37 30.38
CA SER A 175 21.55 34.09 31.08
C SER A 175 21.36 34.15 32.60
N HIS A 176 21.80 35.22 33.27
CA HIS A 176 21.66 35.35 34.72
C HIS A 176 20.21 35.56 35.18
N LEU A 177 19.40 36.27 34.38
CA LEU A 177 17.96 36.42 34.65
C LEU A 177 17.26 35.08 34.50
N LEU A 178 17.56 34.35 33.41
CA LEU A 178 17.04 33.01 33.18
C LEU A 178 17.37 32.05 34.33
N GLU A 179 18.63 32.05 34.78
CA GLU A 179 19.06 31.23 35.90
C GLU A 179 18.38 31.63 37.21
N PHE A 180 18.18 32.93 37.45
CA PHE A 180 17.50 33.44 38.63
C PHE A 180 16.02 33.01 38.67
N VAL A 181 15.27 33.20 37.57
CA VAL A 181 13.87 32.76 37.46
C VAL A 181 13.80 31.25 37.68
N ARG A 182 14.63 30.48 36.96
CA ARG A 182 14.62 29.01 37.05
C ARG A 182 14.95 28.52 38.45
N SER A 183 15.88 29.16 39.13
CA SER A 183 16.25 28.83 40.52
C SER A 183 15.13 29.16 41.51
N THR A 184 14.43 30.28 41.29
CA THR A 184 13.29 30.69 42.11
C THR A 184 12.09 29.75 41.92
N VAL A 185 11.79 29.36 40.68
CA VAL A 185 10.79 28.31 40.37
C VAL A 185 11.18 26.98 41.03
N LYS A 186 12.44 26.55 40.92
CA LYS A 186 12.95 25.33 41.59
C LYS A 186 12.73 25.35 43.10
N PHE A 187 13.07 26.46 43.73
CA PHE A 187 12.97 26.64 45.17
C PHE A 187 11.52 26.47 45.65
N TRP A 188 10.59 27.24 45.06
CA TRP A 188 9.18 27.20 45.46
C TRP A 188 8.48 25.91 45.05
N HIS A 189 8.80 25.36 43.87
CA HIS A 189 8.27 24.07 43.42
C HIS A 189 8.60 22.96 44.39
N LYS A 190 9.84 22.89 44.88
CA LYS A 190 10.24 21.88 45.85
C LYS A 190 9.41 21.97 47.14
N ILE A 191 9.27 23.16 47.71
CA ILE A 191 8.53 23.38 48.97
C ILE A 191 7.05 22.99 48.79
N LEU A 192 6.41 23.49 47.72
CA LEU A 192 5.00 23.22 47.47
C LEU A 192 4.74 21.74 47.11
N LYS A 193 5.60 21.14 46.28
CA LYS A 193 5.50 19.73 45.91
C LYS A 193 5.66 18.83 47.12
N ASP A 194 6.65 19.07 47.99
CA ASP A 194 6.87 18.26 49.19
C ASP A 194 5.67 18.33 50.14
N LYS A 195 5.13 19.54 50.38
CA LYS A 195 3.92 19.73 51.22
C LYS A 195 2.69 19.04 50.62
N LEU A 196 2.36 19.33 49.36
CA LEU A 196 1.18 18.78 48.70
C LEU A 196 1.26 17.27 48.50
N THR A 197 2.46 16.72 48.25
CA THR A 197 2.67 15.28 48.15
C THR A 197 2.39 14.61 49.49
N SER A 198 2.90 15.16 50.60
CA SER A 198 2.63 14.64 51.95
C SER A 198 1.14 14.63 52.28
N ASP A 199 0.46 15.76 52.07
CA ASP A 199 -0.98 15.90 52.33
C ASP A 199 -1.81 14.94 51.45
N PHE A 200 -1.42 14.78 50.19
CA PHE A 200 -2.08 13.88 49.25
C PHE A 200 -1.85 12.40 49.59
N GLU A 201 -0.63 12.01 50.01
CA GLU A 201 -0.34 10.65 50.47
C GLU A 201 -1.13 10.27 51.74
N GLU A 202 -1.36 11.22 52.66
CA GLU A 202 -2.23 11.00 53.82
C GLU A 202 -3.68 10.72 53.41
N VAL A 203 -4.23 11.49 52.47
CA VAL A 203 -5.58 11.28 51.92
C VAL A 203 -5.67 9.93 51.20
N LEU A 204 -4.68 9.58 50.37
CA LEU A 204 -4.61 8.28 49.70
C LEU A 204 -4.58 7.13 50.73
N THR A 205 -3.85 7.29 51.83
CA THR A 205 -3.78 6.29 52.91
C THR A 205 -5.15 6.10 53.58
N GLN A 206 -5.90 7.19 53.84
CA GLN A 206 -7.27 7.12 54.36
C GLN A 206 -8.23 6.40 53.40
N LEU A 207 -8.02 6.56 52.10
CA LEU A 207 -8.74 5.85 51.03
C LEU A 207 -8.27 4.41 50.81
N ARG A 208 -7.28 3.93 51.58
CA ARG A 208 -6.64 2.60 51.44
C ARG A 208 -6.02 2.39 50.06
N TRP A 209 -5.54 3.45 49.43
CA TRP A 209 -4.79 3.39 48.19
C TRP A 209 -3.34 2.93 48.44
N PRO A 210 -2.75 2.08 47.57
CA PRO A 210 -3.36 1.41 46.43
C PRO A 210 -4.18 0.17 46.80
N PHE A 211 -5.07 -0.24 45.90
CA PHE A 211 -5.95 -1.40 46.03
C PHE A 211 -5.22 -2.72 45.68
N VAL A 212 -4.42 -3.24 46.62
CA VAL A 212 -3.59 -4.43 46.42
C VAL A 212 -4.31 -5.76 46.73
N GLY A 213 -5.55 -5.72 47.28
CA GLY A 213 -6.34 -6.90 47.62
C GLY A 213 -7.46 -7.20 46.60
N PRO A 214 -8.10 -8.40 46.67
CA PRO A 214 -9.25 -8.72 45.82
C PRO A 214 -10.40 -7.73 46.03
N PRO A 215 -11.12 -7.33 44.97
CA PRO A 215 -12.21 -6.35 45.07
C PRO A 215 -13.35 -6.79 46.00
N GLN A 216 -13.52 -8.11 46.23
CA GLN A 216 -14.50 -8.67 47.16
C GLN A 216 -14.09 -8.51 48.64
N SER A 217 -12.80 -8.47 48.95
CA SER A 217 -12.27 -8.22 50.30
C SER A 217 -12.21 -6.73 50.61
N GLN A 218 -12.20 -5.90 49.57
CA GLN A 218 -12.28 -4.45 49.64
C GLN A 218 -13.71 -3.99 49.38
N ALA A 219 -14.64 -4.46 50.20
CA ALA A 219 -15.98 -3.90 50.20
C ALA A 219 -15.87 -2.38 50.44
N PHE A 220 -16.27 -1.60 49.43
CA PHE A 220 -16.78 -0.23 49.53
C PHE A 220 -18.02 -0.15 50.48
N GLY A 221 -18.05 -0.92 51.56
CA GLY A 221 -19.27 -1.29 52.29
C GLY A 221 -19.11 -1.89 53.68
N LEU A 222 -17.92 -1.95 54.28
CA LEU A 222 -17.78 -2.16 55.72
C LEU A 222 -17.25 -0.87 56.36
N ALA A 223 -18.22 -0.02 56.71
CA ALA A 223 -18.09 1.33 57.27
C ALA A 223 -17.19 2.27 56.46
N ALA A 224 -17.78 2.94 55.47
CA ALA A 224 -17.23 4.21 55.01
C ALA A 224 -17.03 5.10 56.25
N PRO A 225 -15.82 5.63 56.52
CA PRO A 225 -15.63 6.55 57.64
C PRO A 225 -16.66 7.68 57.52
N ALA A 226 -17.18 8.14 58.65
CA ALA A 226 -18.26 9.14 58.72
C ALA A 226 -17.97 10.45 57.94
N ASN A 227 -16.71 10.68 57.57
CA ASN A 227 -16.21 11.85 56.84
C ASN A 227 -15.84 11.55 55.37
N THR A 228 -16.38 10.49 54.75
CA THR A 228 -16.06 10.12 53.36
C THR A 228 -16.23 11.26 52.34
N PRO A 229 -17.29 12.09 52.38
CA PRO A 229 -17.45 13.22 51.47
C PRO A 229 -16.30 14.24 51.57
N ASP A 230 -15.87 14.52 52.79
CA ASP A 230 -14.80 15.48 53.08
C ASP A 230 -13.45 14.96 52.56
N VAL A 231 -13.18 13.67 52.71
CA VAL A 231 -11.96 13.04 52.18
C VAL A 231 -11.91 13.13 50.66
N TYR A 232 -13.03 12.92 49.96
CA TYR A 232 -13.09 13.08 48.51
C TYR A 232 -12.99 14.54 48.06
N SER A 233 -13.58 15.49 48.81
CA SER A 233 -13.40 16.92 48.54
C SER A 233 -11.94 17.35 48.71
N ASN A 234 -11.25 16.83 49.73
CA ASN A 234 -9.84 17.08 49.95
C ASN A 234 -8.98 16.44 48.84
N LEU A 235 -9.32 15.22 48.39
CA LEU A 235 -8.69 14.58 47.26
C LEU A 235 -8.80 15.44 46.00
N GLU A 236 -10.01 15.91 45.66
CA GLU A 236 -10.24 16.77 44.49
C GLU A 236 -9.43 18.07 44.58
N MET A 237 -9.47 18.74 45.73
CA MET A 237 -8.73 19.97 45.96
C MET A 237 -7.21 19.79 45.80
N LEU A 238 -6.63 18.77 46.44
CA LEU A 238 -5.19 18.49 46.35
C LEU A 238 -4.79 18.04 44.95
N PHE A 239 -5.64 17.24 44.27
CA PHE A 239 -5.41 16.82 42.89
C PHE A 239 -5.33 18.02 41.94
N CYS A 240 -6.28 18.97 42.06
CA CYS A 240 -6.27 20.21 41.28
C CYS A 240 -5.04 21.08 41.59
N GLN A 241 -4.60 21.16 42.85
CA GLN A 241 -3.40 21.93 43.22
C GLN A 241 -2.12 21.29 42.68
N LEU A 242 -2.00 19.97 42.74
CA LEU A 242 -0.88 19.23 42.15
C LEU A 242 -0.88 19.35 40.62
N LEU A 243 -2.04 19.39 39.95
CA LEU A 243 -2.13 19.68 38.52
C LEU A 243 -1.61 21.08 38.18
N LYS A 244 -1.86 22.09 39.01
CA LYS A 244 -1.30 23.44 38.79
C LYS A 244 0.23 23.47 38.85
N LEU A 245 0.84 22.55 39.60
CA LEU A 245 2.29 22.38 39.66
C LEU A 245 2.86 21.60 38.46
N GLN A 246 2.04 21.12 37.53
CA GLN A 246 2.51 20.31 36.40
C GLN A 246 3.52 21.06 35.53
N THR A 247 3.23 22.31 35.18
CA THR A 247 4.11 23.13 34.32
C THR A 247 5.49 23.32 34.95
N SER A 248 5.55 23.63 36.25
CA SER A 248 6.82 23.73 36.97
C SER A 248 7.50 22.36 37.12
N ASP A 249 6.76 21.27 37.26
CA ASP A 249 7.36 19.93 37.34
C ASP A 249 8.05 19.52 36.04
N GLU A 250 7.42 19.76 34.89
CA GLU A 250 7.95 19.44 33.56
C GLU A 250 9.21 20.25 33.22
N LEU A 251 9.30 21.50 33.69
CA LEU A 251 10.49 22.33 33.53
C LEU A 251 11.70 21.82 34.33
N LEU A 252 11.46 21.07 35.39
CA LEU A 252 12.48 20.70 36.37
C LEU A 252 12.87 19.23 36.32
N THR A 253 11.94 18.37 35.93
CA THR A 253 12.14 16.93 35.86
C THR A 253 12.33 16.49 34.43
N LYS A 254 13.42 15.76 34.18
CA LYS A 254 13.58 15.03 32.92
C LYS A 254 12.78 13.74 33.02
N PRO A 255 11.88 13.44 32.06
CA PRO A 255 11.18 12.17 32.05
C PRO A 255 12.21 11.03 31.96
N LYS A 256 11.99 9.97 32.73
CA LYS A 256 12.78 8.74 32.58
C LYS A 256 12.42 8.11 31.25
N GLN A 257 13.40 8.01 30.37
CA GLN A 257 13.24 7.41 29.05
C GLN A 257 14.08 6.14 28.99
N LEU A 258 13.49 5.11 28.38
CA LEU A 258 14.24 3.93 27.98
C LEU A 258 15.26 4.33 26.90
N PRO A 259 16.35 3.54 26.73
CA PRO A 259 17.33 3.79 25.68
C PRO A 259 16.69 3.97 24.30
N GLU A 260 17.23 4.89 23.48
CA GLU A 260 16.70 5.25 22.16
C GLU A 260 16.55 4.05 21.20
N LYS A 261 17.33 2.98 21.41
CA LYS A 261 17.28 1.74 20.61
C LYS A 261 15.91 1.03 20.60
N TYR A 262 15.00 1.35 21.53
CA TYR A 262 13.67 0.74 21.61
C TYR A 262 12.59 1.48 20.79
N SER A 263 12.93 2.59 20.11
CA SER A 263 12.03 3.32 19.20
C SER A 263 10.61 3.52 19.74
N LEU A 264 10.49 3.95 21.00
CA LEU A 264 9.19 4.14 21.65
C LEU A 264 8.46 5.36 21.08
N PRO A 265 7.12 5.34 20.98
CA PRO A 265 6.37 6.51 20.54
C PRO A 265 6.55 7.67 21.54
N PRO A 266 6.65 8.92 21.04
CA PRO A 266 6.76 10.08 21.91
C PRO A 266 5.49 10.16 22.76
N SER A 267 5.66 10.23 24.07
CA SER A 267 4.54 10.34 24.99
C SER A 267 4.81 11.42 26.04
N PRO A 268 3.78 12.23 26.38
CA PRO A 268 3.95 13.28 27.38
C PRO A 268 4.26 12.65 28.76
N PRO A 269 4.88 13.41 29.67
CA PRO A 269 5.06 12.95 31.03
C PRO A 269 3.69 12.67 31.68
N ILE A 270 3.63 11.65 32.51
CA ILE A 270 2.44 11.36 33.32
C ILE A 270 2.16 12.56 34.21
N VAL A 271 0.90 12.96 34.41
CA VAL A 271 0.59 14.10 35.28
C VAL A 271 0.99 13.83 36.74
N LEU A 272 1.51 14.86 37.41
CA LEU A 272 2.11 14.79 38.75
C LEU A 272 1.22 14.10 39.80
N PRO A 273 -0.09 14.39 39.93
CA PRO A 273 -0.93 13.67 40.88
C PRO A 273 -0.96 12.16 40.64
N ILE A 274 -1.04 11.74 39.37
CA ILE A 274 -1.05 10.31 39.00
C ILE A 274 0.34 9.69 39.25
N GLN A 275 1.44 10.41 38.99
CA GLN A 275 2.79 9.95 39.35
C GLN A 275 2.88 9.64 40.86
N ILE A 276 2.33 10.50 41.72
CA ILE A 276 2.31 10.29 43.17
C ILE A 276 1.47 9.05 43.52
N MET A 277 0.28 8.90 42.93
CA MET A 277 -0.57 7.72 43.11
C MET A 277 0.13 6.42 42.70
N LEU A 278 1.03 6.45 41.71
CA LEU A 278 1.77 5.29 41.24
C LEU A 278 2.97 4.91 42.13
N ASN A 279 3.53 5.84 42.89
CA ASN A 279 4.75 5.63 43.68
C ASN A 279 4.71 4.36 44.57
N PRO A 280 3.63 4.07 45.32
CA PRO A 280 3.55 2.84 46.13
C PRO A 280 3.62 1.56 45.28
N LEU A 281 2.98 1.55 44.10
CA LEU A 281 3.01 0.41 43.18
C LEU A 281 4.38 0.25 42.52
N GLN A 282 5.01 1.36 42.11
CA GLN A 282 6.38 1.33 41.57
C GLN A 282 7.39 0.79 42.60
N LYS A 283 7.30 1.24 43.87
CA LYS A 283 8.13 0.71 44.97
C LYS A 283 7.89 -0.78 45.17
N ARG A 284 6.62 -1.23 45.15
CA ARG A 284 6.26 -2.64 45.29
C ARG A 284 6.78 -3.48 44.13
N PHE A 285 6.61 -3.02 42.90
CA PHE A 285 7.12 -3.70 41.70
C PHE A 285 8.64 -3.87 41.78
N LYS A 286 9.37 -2.79 42.08
CA LYS A 286 10.84 -2.84 42.23
C LYS A 286 11.24 -3.77 43.37
N TYR A 287 10.55 -3.72 44.51
CA TYR A 287 10.85 -4.60 45.63
C TYR A 287 10.75 -6.09 45.26
N HIS A 288 9.71 -6.50 44.52
CA HIS A 288 9.46 -7.91 44.21
C HIS A 288 10.19 -8.41 42.96
N PHE A 289 10.28 -7.60 41.91
CA PHE A 289 10.70 -8.03 40.58
C PHE A 289 12.07 -7.47 40.17
N THR A 290 12.80 -6.83 41.09
CA THR A 290 14.20 -6.42 40.87
C THR A 290 15.11 -6.89 42.01
N GLY A 291 16.41 -6.96 41.75
CA GLY A 291 17.40 -7.43 42.72
C GLY A 291 17.31 -8.92 43.02
N ASN A 292 17.66 -9.32 44.25
CA ASN A 292 17.90 -10.73 44.62
C ASN A 292 16.69 -11.40 45.31
N LYS A 293 15.47 -10.95 45.06
CA LYS A 293 14.28 -11.59 45.65
C LYS A 293 13.92 -12.90 44.95
N GLN A 294 13.34 -13.83 45.69
CA GLN A 294 12.82 -15.10 45.15
C GLN A 294 11.67 -14.89 44.14
N THR A 295 11.03 -13.73 44.16
CA THR A 295 9.97 -13.34 43.21
C THR A 295 10.53 -12.79 41.89
N ASN A 296 11.83 -12.49 41.82
CA ASN A 296 12.50 -12.06 40.60
C ASN A 296 13.13 -13.28 39.91
N VAL A 297 12.32 -14.02 39.15
CA VAL A 297 12.76 -15.24 38.45
C VAL A 297 12.52 -15.11 36.96
N LEU A 298 13.58 -15.31 36.17
CA LEU A 298 13.54 -15.15 34.72
C LEU A 298 12.62 -16.16 34.01
N ASN A 299 12.39 -17.33 34.59
CA ASN A 299 11.51 -18.35 34.03
C ASN A 299 10.03 -18.17 34.40
N LYS A 300 9.69 -17.09 35.13
CA LYS A 300 8.33 -16.77 35.57
C LYS A 300 7.93 -15.33 35.22
N PRO A 301 8.01 -14.91 33.94
CA PRO A 301 7.60 -13.57 33.53
C PRO A 301 6.10 -13.31 33.77
N GLU A 302 5.28 -14.36 33.76
CA GLU A 302 3.84 -14.28 34.02
C GLU A 302 3.52 -13.62 35.38
N TRP A 303 4.44 -13.69 36.36
CA TRP A 303 4.22 -13.13 37.70
C TRP A 303 4.13 -11.61 37.67
N TYR A 304 5.06 -10.91 37.03
CA TYR A 304 5.03 -9.45 36.99
C TYR A 304 4.02 -8.92 35.97
N LEU A 305 3.80 -9.66 34.87
CA LEU A 305 2.81 -9.32 33.84
C LEU A 305 1.39 -9.37 34.41
N THR A 306 1.01 -10.49 35.03
CA THR A 306 -0.31 -10.66 35.66
C THR A 306 -0.51 -9.68 36.80
N GLN A 307 0.55 -9.41 37.58
CA GLN A 307 0.46 -8.47 38.70
C GLN A 307 0.11 -7.05 38.24
N VAL A 308 0.65 -6.60 37.10
CA VAL A 308 0.33 -5.31 36.51
C VAL A 308 -1.08 -5.27 35.93
N LEU A 309 -1.52 -6.31 35.21
CA LEU A 309 -2.91 -6.41 34.73
C LEU A 309 -3.91 -6.34 35.89
N MET A 310 -3.63 -7.06 36.98
CA MET A 310 -4.45 -7.01 38.19
C MET A 310 -4.47 -5.61 38.80
N TRP A 311 -3.34 -4.89 38.83
CA TRP A 311 -3.34 -3.50 39.29
C TRP A 311 -4.14 -2.59 38.37
N ILE A 312 -4.05 -2.73 37.04
CA ILE A 312 -4.87 -1.94 36.12
C ILE A 312 -6.36 -2.19 36.39
N GLY A 313 -6.78 -3.46 36.44
CA GLY A 313 -8.17 -3.84 36.69
C GLY A 313 -8.70 -3.38 38.05
N ASN A 314 -7.93 -3.55 39.14
CA ASN A 314 -8.37 -3.21 40.49
C ASN A 314 -8.58 -1.70 40.70
N HIS A 315 -7.87 -0.84 39.96
CA HIS A 315 -7.95 0.61 40.13
C HIS A 315 -8.85 1.30 39.09
N ALA A 316 -9.20 0.63 37.98
CA ALA A 316 -9.98 1.21 36.88
C ALA A 316 -11.24 1.94 37.36
N LYS A 317 -12.10 1.26 38.14
CA LYS A 317 -13.35 1.86 38.63
C LYS A 317 -13.14 3.13 39.47
N PHE A 318 -12.12 3.16 40.32
CA PHE A 318 -11.84 4.35 41.12
C PHE A 318 -11.33 5.50 40.25
N LEU A 319 -10.48 5.21 39.27
CA LEU A 319 -9.97 6.20 38.35
C LEU A 319 -11.12 6.81 37.53
N ASP A 320 -12.04 5.97 37.03
CA ASP A 320 -13.20 6.41 36.25
C ASP A 320 -14.22 7.18 37.11
N ASP A 321 -14.56 6.69 38.30
CA ASP A 321 -15.62 7.27 39.14
C ASP A 321 -15.17 8.50 39.93
N LYS A 322 -13.86 8.64 40.24
CA LYS A 322 -13.34 9.65 41.17
C LYS A 322 -12.29 10.57 40.58
N ILE A 323 -11.41 10.09 39.70
CA ILE A 323 -10.31 10.90 39.16
C ILE A 323 -10.67 11.54 37.82
N GLN A 324 -11.29 10.79 36.91
CA GLN A 324 -11.70 11.29 35.60
C GLN A 324 -12.60 12.54 35.70
N PRO A 325 -13.60 12.61 36.59
CA PRO A 325 -14.43 13.81 36.72
C PRO A 325 -13.64 15.06 37.15
N ILE A 326 -12.53 14.89 37.89
CA ILE A 326 -11.66 16.00 38.28
C ILE A 326 -10.92 16.53 37.04
N LEU A 327 -10.38 15.63 36.21
CA LEU A 327 -9.74 16.00 34.95
C LEU A 327 -10.71 16.68 33.98
N ASP A 328 -11.93 16.16 33.88
CA ASP A 328 -12.98 16.72 33.02
C ASP A 328 -13.37 18.14 33.46
N LYS A 329 -13.49 18.39 34.78
CA LYS A 329 -13.77 19.74 35.34
C LYS A 329 -12.67 20.74 35.01
N VAL A 330 -11.41 20.30 34.95
CA VAL A 330 -10.26 21.14 34.59
C VAL A 330 -10.14 21.30 33.06
N GLY A 331 -10.95 20.58 32.28
CA GLY A 331 -10.93 20.63 30.82
C GLY A 331 -9.75 19.87 30.19
N SER A 332 -9.18 18.89 30.92
CA SER A 332 -8.11 18.05 30.40
C SER A 332 -8.66 16.99 29.44
N SER A 333 -7.99 16.76 28.32
CA SER A 333 -8.32 15.67 27.37
C SER A 333 -7.74 14.32 27.78
N LEU A 334 -7.10 14.22 28.94
CA LEU A 334 -6.44 13.02 29.42
C LEU A 334 -7.44 12.02 30.00
N ASN A 335 -7.18 10.73 29.76
CA ASN A 335 -7.91 9.65 30.41
C ASN A 335 -7.08 9.10 31.58
N ALA A 336 -7.60 9.20 32.80
CA ALA A 336 -6.91 8.80 34.02
C ALA A 336 -6.54 7.30 34.03
N GLY A 337 -7.46 6.44 33.59
CA GLY A 337 -7.25 4.98 33.52
C GLY A 337 -6.14 4.61 32.54
N LEU A 338 -6.13 5.23 31.36
CA LEU A 338 -5.12 5.00 30.33
C LEU A 338 -3.74 5.53 30.74
N GLU A 339 -3.67 6.72 31.35
CA GLU A 339 -2.41 7.27 31.87
C GLU A 339 -1.83 6.41 32.99
N PHE A 340 -2.69 5.94 33.91
CA PHE A 340 -2.29 5.03 34.96
C PHE A 340 -1.77 3.70 34.39
N SER A 341 -2.47 3.13 33.40
CA SER A 341 -2.07 1.90 32.72
C SER A 341 -0.74 2.07 31.99
N ARG A 342 -0.58 3.18 31.25
CA ARG A 342 0.66 3.53 30.51
C ARG A 342 1.86 3.56 31.44
N ALA A 343 1.72 4.15 32.63
CA ALA A 343 2.81 4.21 33.59
C ALA A 343 3.16 2.85 34.22
N LEU A 344 2.18 1.97 34.43
CA LEU A 344 2.44 0.60 34.90
C LEU A 344 3.09 -0.26 33.82
N VAL A 345 2.68 -0.11 32.55
CA VAL A 345 3.31 -0.77 31.40
C VAL A 345 4.78 -0.35 31.29
N MET A 346 5.13 0.91 31.54
CA MET A 346 6.54 1.35 31.56
C MET A 346 7.42 0.55 32.54
N LEU A 347 6.89 0.08 33.67
CA LEU A 347 7.63 -0.79 34.60
C LEU A 347 7.93 -2.15 33.97
N ILE A 348 7.00 -2.68 33.19
CA ILE A 348 7.20 -3.91 32.41
C ILE A 348 8.26 -3.69 31.34
N LEU A 349 8.20 -2.56 30.62
CA LEU A 349 9.18 -2.27 29.57
C LEU A 349 10.60 -2.17 30.14
N GLU A 350 10.77 -1.49 31.28
CA GLU A 350 12.04 -1.44 32.03
C GLU A 350 12.52 -2.83 32.44
N LYS A 351 11.60 -3.68 32.91
CA LYS A 351 11.91 -5.05 33.34
C LYS A 351 12.31 -5.95 32.17
N LEU A 352 11.55 -5.94 31.08
CA LEU A 352 11.83 -6.69 29.86
C LEU A 352 13.18 -6.26 29.25
N ALA A 353 13.45 -4.96 29.19
CA ALA A 353 14.72 -4.44 28.70
C ALA A 353 15.94 -4.94 29.49
N ALA A 354 15.76 -5.23 30.79
CA ALA A 354 16.80 -5.82 31.63
C ALA A 354 16.89 -7.35 31.51
N ASP A 355 15.77 -8.05 31.36
CA ASP A 355 15.72 -9.51 31.39
C ASP A 355 16.06 -10.16 30.04
N ILE A 356 15.59 -9.59 28.92
CA ILE A 356 15.75 -10.15 27.57
C ILE A 356 17.22 -10.45 27.23
N PRO A 357 18.20 -9.55 27.49
CA PRO A 357 19.61 -9.84 27.20
C PRO A 357 20.14 -11.12 27.84
N CYS A 358 19.62 -11.51 29.02
CA CYS A 358 20.01 -12.74 29.71
C CYS A 358 19.36 -14.00 29.13
N LEU A 359 18.31 -13.85 28.32
CA LEU A 359 17.49 -14.94 27.78
C LEU A 359 17.81 -15.25 26.32
N LEU A 360 18.59 -14.41 25.65
CA LEU A 360 18.92 -14.58 24.23
C LEU A 360 19.59 -15.92 23.91
N TYR A 361 20.17 -16.64 24.87
CA TYR A 361 20.85 -17.92 24.62
C TYR A 361 20.06 -19.17 25.02
N ASP A 362 18.86 -19.02 25.59
CA ASP A 362 17.99 -20.13 26.01
C ASP A 362 16.69 -20.11 25.20
N ASP A 363 16.57 -21.02 24.23
CA ASP A 363 15.40 -21.07 23.32
C ASP A 363 14.09 -21.24 24.09
N THR A 364 14.08 -22.10 25.11
CA THR A 364 12.88 -22.45 25.89
C THR A 364 12.40 -21.29 26.75
N LEU A 365 13.30 -20.66 27.51
CA LEU A 365 12.94 -19.53 28.35
C LEU A 365 12.57 -18.30 27.51
N PHE A 366 13.25 -18.08 26.40
CA PHE A 366 12.94 -17.00 25.48
C PHE A 366 11.55 -17.16 24.86
N CYS A 367 11.20 -18.35 24.36
CA CYS A 367 9.85 -18.61 23.83
C CYS A 367 8.78 -18.40 24.88
N HIS A 368 8.99 -18.94 26.08
CA HIS A 368 8.05 -18.76 27.19
C HIS A 368 7.83 -17.28 27.50
N LEU A 369 8.91 -16.47 27.54
CA LEU A 369 8.79 -15.02 27.70
C LEU A 369 7.96 -14.38 26.59
N VAL A 370 8.25 -14.69 25.32
CA VAL A 370 7.50 -14.13 24.19
C VAL A 370 6.04 -14.51 24.29
N ASP A 371 5.71 -15.77 24.56
CA ASP A 371 4.34 -16.24 24.68
C ASP A 371 3.58 -15.50 25.78
N GLU A 372 4.18 -15.37 26.97
CA GLU A 372 3.57 -14.63 28.09
C GLU A 372 3.41 -13.12 27.76
N VAL A 373 4.36 -12.51 27.05
CA VAL A 373 4.24 -11.12 26.58
C VAL A 373 3.11 -10.96 25.56
N LEU A 374 2.97 -11.89 24.61
CA LEU A 374 1.87 -11.88 23.63
C LEU A 374 0.51 -12.04 24.31
N LEU A 375 0.41 -12.92 25.31
CA LEU A 375 -0.79 -13.10 26.13
C LEU A 375 -1.13 -11.83 26.91
N PHE A 376 -0.14 -11.23 27.59
CA PHE A 376 -0.29 -9.97 28.31
C PHE A 376 -0.80 -8.85 27.40
N GLU A 377 -0.19 -8.67 26.22
CA GLU A 377 -0.60 -7.63 25.28
C GLU A 377 -2.04 -7.85 24.81
N ARG A 378 -2.43 -9.09 24.48
CA ARG A 378 -3.80 -9.40 24.07
C ARG A 378 -4.82 -9.02 25.15
N GLU A 379 -4.55 -9.34 26.41
CA GLU A 379 -5.42 -8.96 27.53
C GLU A 379 -5.43 -7.44 27.75
N LEU A 380 -4.27 -6.79 27.69
CA LEU A 380 -4.12 -5.35 27.86
C LEU A 380 -4.97 -4.55 26.85
N TYR A 381 -4.97 -4.93 25.57
CA TYR A 381 -5.81 -4.26 24.56
C TYR A 381 -7.28 -4.65 24.64
N SER A 382 -7.59 -5.95 24.75
CA SER A 382 -8.97 -6.44 24.64
C SER A 382 -9.82 -6.20 25.88
N VAL A 383 -9.22 -6.28 27.08
CA VAL A 383 -9.93 -6.15 28.37
C VAL A 383 -9.79 -4.75 28.94
N HIS A 384 -8.60 -4.15 28.86
CA HIS A 384 -8.31 -2.85 29.48
C HIS A 384 -8.33 -1.66 28.51
N GLY A 385 -8.58 -1.88 27.21
CA GLY A 385 -8.76 -0.81 26.23
C GLY A 385 -7.51 0.04 25.99
N TYR A 386 -6.32 -0.53 26.19
CA TYR A 386 -5.05 0.18 25.97
C TYR A 386 -4.91 0.67 24.52
N LEU A 387 -4.18 1.76 24.29
CA LEU A 387 -4.09 2.40 22.98
C LEU A 387 -2.83 1.95 22.23
N SER A 388 -2.97 1.66 20.93
CA SER A 388 -1.84 1.30 20.07
C SER A 388 -0.82 2.44 19.87
N SER A 389 -1.22 3.68 20.15
CA SER A 389 -0.34 4.85 20.12
C SER A 389 0.62 4.92 21.31
N PHE A 390 0.42 4.09 22.34
CA PHE A 390 1.24 4.11 23.55
C PHE A 390 2.41 3.11 23.48
N PRO A 391 3.47 3.33 24.29
CA PRO A 391 4.53 2.36 24.46
C PRO A 391 3.98 1.00 24.92
N SER A 392 4.50 -0.07 24.31
CA SER A 392 4.07 -1.45 24.56
C SER A 392 5.25 -2.42 24.52
N CYS A 393 5.06 -3.64 25.00
CA CYS A 393 6.10 -4.67 25.06
C CYS A 393 6.59 -5.07 23.66
N MET A 394 5.74 -4.89 22.64
CA MET A 394 6.11 -5.14 21.23
C MET A 394 7.28 -4.27 20.77
N HIS A 395 7.44 -3.07 21.32
CA HIS A 395 8.58 -2.21 21.02
C HIS A 395 9.90 -2.77 21.56
N ILE A 396 9.84 -3.44 22.72
CA ILE A 396 11.01 -4.10 23.32
C ILE A 396 11.38 -5.35 22.53
N LEU A 397 10.39 -6.16 22.14
CA LEU A 397 10.60 -7.35 21.28
C LEU A 397 11.07 -6.98 19.86
N SER A 398 10.82 -5.75 19.42
CA SER A 398 11.26 -5.21 18.11
C SER A 398 12.70 -4.69 18.10
N GLU A 399 13.38 -4.67 19.24
CA GLU A 399 14.81 -4.35 19.32
C GLU A 399 15.61 -5.39 18.53
N GLU A 400 16.62 -4.95 17.78
CA GLU A 400 17.28 -5.77 16.76
C GLU A 400 17.75 -7.14 17.26
N SER A 401 18.46 -7.19 18.39
CA SER A 401 19.02 -8.44 18.90
C SER A 401 17.94 -9.41 19.38
N CYS A 402 16.92 -8.88 20.05
CA CYS A 402 15.76 -9.66 20.49
C CYS A 402 14.95 -10.17 19.29
N PHE A 403 14.74 -9.31 18.31
CA PHE A 403 13.91 -9.59 17.15
C PHE A 403 14.53 -10.65 16.24
N GLN A 404 15.83 -10.55 15.95
CA GLN A 404 16.55 -11.58 15.18
C GLN A 404 16.54 -12.93 15.90
N ARG A 405 16.67 -12.90 17.23
CA ARG A 405 16.57 -14.11 18.04
C ARG A 405 15.17 -14.72 17.95
N TRP A 406 14.12 -13.90 18.03
CA TRP A 406 12.75 -14.35 17.87
C TRP A 406 12.52 -15.00 16.50
N LEU A 407 12.89 -14.35 15.39
CA LEU A 407 12.80 -14.94 14.05
C LEU A 407 13.52 -16.29 13.95
N THR A 408 14.74 -16.37 14.49
CA THR A 408 15.57 -17.59 14.45
C THR A 408 14.89 -18.75 15.17
N VAL A 409 14.37 -18.49 16.38
CA VAL A 409 13.75 -19.50 17.21
C VAL A 409 12.38 -19.91 16.65
N GLU A 410 11.59 -18.95 16.16
CA GLU A 410 10.31 -19.20 15.49
C GLU A 410 10.51 -20.10 14.27
N LYS A 411 11.49 -19.79 13.42
CA LYS A 411 11.87 -20.63 12.27
C LYS A 411 12.25 -22.05 12.70
N LYS A 412 13.11 -22.18 13.71
CA LYS A 412 13.58 -23.47 14.22
C LYS A 412 12.40 -24.36 14.65
N PHE A 413 11.48 -23.83 15.44
CA PHE A 413 10.31 -24.59 15.91
C PHE A 413 9.30 -24.86 14.80
N ALA A 414 9.10 -23.92 13.87
CA ALA A 414 8.25 -24.15 12.70
C ALA A 414 8.78 -25.30 11.82
N LEU A 415 10.09 -25.36 11.58
CA LEU A 415 10.72 -26.47 10.84
C LEU A 415 10.59 -27.80 11.58
N GLN A 416 10.81 -27.84 12.89
CA GLN A 416 10.61 -29.05 13.70
C GLN A 416 9.16 -29.54 13.66
N LYS A 417 8.20 -28.61 13.74
CA LYS A 417 6.77 -28.93 13.62
C LYS A 417 6.46 -29.49 12.24
N MET A 418 7.06 -28.92 11.20
CA MET A 418 6.93 -29.36 9.81
C MET A 418 7.46 -30.78 9.57
N ASP A 419 8.60 -31.13 10.16
CA ASP A 419 9.15 -32.47 10.05
C ASP A 419 8.31 -33.49 10.85
N SER A 420 7.85 -33.11 12.04
CA SER A 420 6.98 -33.93 12.87
C SER A 420 5.65 -34.25 12.20
N MET A 421 5.02 -33.28 11.55
CA MET A 421 3.73 -33.47 10.89
C MET A 421 3.82 -34.31 9.62
N LEU A 422 4.86 -34.17 8.80
CA LEU A 422 5.06 -35.00 7.61
C LEU A 422 5.42 -36.46 7.94
N SER A 423 6.00 -36.69 9.12
CA SER A 423 6.33 -38.01 9.66
C SER A 423 5.13 -38.72 10.31
N SER A 424 4.01 -38.01 10.52
CA SER A 424 2.80 -38.58 11.11
C SER A 424 2.16 -39.63 10.17
N GLU A 425 1.67 -40.73 10.73
CA GLU A 425 0.93 -41.75 9.97
C GLU A 425 -0.34 -41.19 9.33
N ALA A 426 -0.96 -40.19 9.97
CA ALA A 426 -2.18 -39.54 9.48
C ALA A 426 -1.92 -38.40 8.48
N ALA A 427 -0.66 -38.03 8.22
CA ALA A 427 -0.29 -36.83 7.46
C ALA A 427 -1.01 -36.69 6.12
N TRP A 428 -1.22 -37.81 5.43
CA TRP A 428 -1.78 -37.85 4.07
C TRP A 428 -3.27 -38.21 4.03
N ILE A 429 -3.88 -38.45 5.19
CA ILE A 429 -5.29 -38.77 5.31
C ILE A 429 -6.08 -37.46 5.34
N SER A 430 -7.21 -37.43 4.65
CA SER A 430 -8.10 -36.28 4.76
C SER A 430 -8.61 -36.13 6.18
N GLN A 431 -8.49 -34.92 6.73
CA GLN A 431 -8.96 -34.60 8.07
C GLN A 431 -10.49 -34.74 8.21
N TYR A 432 -11.22 -34.52 7.12
CA TYR A 432 -12.68 -34.48 7.09
C TYR A 432 -13.30 -35.72 6.43
N LYS A 433 -12.56 -36.83 6.37
CA LYS A 433 -12.95 -38.08 5.68
C LYS A 433 -14.33 -38.63 6.10
N ASP A 434 -14.76 -38.36 7.33
CA ASP A 434 -16.04 -38.83 7.88
C ASP A 434 -17.20 -37.83 7.69
N ILE A 435 -16.95 -36.69 7.03
CA ILE A 435 -17.92 -35.60 6.84
C ILE A 435 -18.05 -35.30 5.34
N THR A 436 -18.94 -36.02 4.65
CA THR A 436 -19.08 -36.00 3.19
C THR A 436 -19.48 -34.66 2.59
N ASP A 437 -20.13 -33.80 3.37
CA ASP A 437 -20.64 -32.49 2.91
C ASP A 437 -19.64 -31.34 3.13
N VAL A 438 -18.46 -31.62 3.70
CA VAL A 438 -17.44 -30.60 4.08
C VAL A 438 -16.12 -30.77 3.33
N ASP A 439 -15.78 -31.98 2.89
CA ASP A 439 -14.47 -32.27 2.29
C ASP A 439 -14.40 -32.13 0.76
N GLU A 440 -14.90 -31.02 0.21
CA GLU A 440 -14.85 -30.77 -1.24
C GLU A 440 -13.40 -30.71 -1.77
N MET A 441 -12.46 -30.30 -0.92
CA MET A 441 -11.03 -30.10 -1.24
C MET A 441 -10.13 -31.31 -0.90
N LYS A 442 -10.64 -32.34 -0.21
CA LYS A 442 -9.88 -33.55 0.18
C LYS A 442 -8.55 -33.23 0.85
N VAL A 443 -8.62 -32.33 1.84
CA VAL A 443 -7.45 -31.69 2.45
C VAL A 443 -6.70 -32.66 3.37
N PRO A 444 -5.43 -32.99 3.10
CA PRO A 444 -4.65 -33.83 3.99
C PRO A 444 -4.34 -33.12 5.31
N ASP A 445 -4.26 -33.86 6.41
CA ASP A 445 -3.93 -33.35 7.76
C ASP A 445 -2.63 -32.52 7.79
N CYS A 446 -1.62 -32.92 7.01
CA CYS A 446 -0.39 -32.15 6.91
C CYS A 446 -0.58 -30.79 6.22
N ALA A 447 -1.50 -30.64 5.27
CA ALA A 447 -1.73 -29.35 4.64
C ALA A 447 -2.44 -28.40 5.62
N GLU A 448 -3.46 -28.90 6.33
CA GLU A 448 -4.21 -28.10 7.31
C GLU A 448 -3.32 -27.67 8.48
N THR A 449 -2.58 -28.61 9.06
CA THR A 449 -1.69 -28.32 10.20
C THR A 449 -0.64 -27.28 9.80
N PHE A 450 -0.20 -27.27 8.54
CA PHE A 450 0.79 -26.32 8.05
C PHE A 450 0.18 -24.92 7.89
N MET A 451 -1.02 -24.82 7.32
CA MET A 451 -1.74 -23.55 7.24
C MET A 451 -2.08 -23.00 8.62
N THR A 452 -2.45 -23.86 9.58
CA THR A 452 -2.66 -23.48 10.98
C THR A 452 -1.38 -22.94 11.62
N LEU A 453 -0.23 -23.59 11.38
CA LEU A 453 1.07 -23.10 11.84
C LEU A 453 1.36 -21.70 11.30
N LEU A 454 1.11 -21.45 10.01
CA LEU A 454 1.29 -20.13 9.41
C LEU A 454 0.34 -19.08 10.03
N LEU A 455 -0.92 -19.44 10.31
CA LEU A 455 -1.86 -18.55 11.00
C LEU A 455 -1.38 -18.18 12.41
N VAL A 456 -0.87 -19.16 13.16
CA VAL A 456 -0.30 -18.92 14.49
C VAL A 456 0.88 -17.95 14.38
N ILE A 457 1.77 -18.13 13.40
CA ILE A 457 2.87 -17.18 13.16
C ILE A 457 2.31 -15.79 12.82
N THR A 458 1.31 -15.67 11.95
CA THR A 458 0.65 -14.39 11.63
C THR A 458 0.13 -13.69 12.89
N ASP A 459 -0.54 -14.41 13.78
CA ASP A 459 -1.11 -13.85 15.02
C ASP A 459 -0.03 -13.26 15.94
N ARG A 460 1.17 -13.86 15.94
CA ARG A 460 2.30 -13.46 16.77
C ARG A 460 2.95 -12.15 16.33
N TYR A 461 3.02 -11.88 15.02
CA TYR A 461 3.72 -10.68 14.51
C TYR A 461 2.79 -9.55 14.02
N LYS A 462 1.48 -9.79 13.84
CA LYS A 462 0.55 -8.79 13.30
C LYS A 462 0.51 -7.47 14.09
N ASN A 463 0.79 -7.53 15.39
CA ASN A 463 0.76 -6.41 16.33
C ASN A 463 2.12 -5.72 16.51
N LEU A 464 3.15 -6.09 15.74
CA LEU A 464 4.44 -5.39 15.78
C LEU A 464 4.26 -3.90 15.39
N PRO A 465 5.03 -2.98 16.00
CA PRO A 465 4.83 -1.55 15.84
C PRO A 465 5.21 -1.04 14.45
N THR A 466 6.25 -1.61 13.83
CA THR A 466 6.78 -1.11 12.55
C THR A 466 6.53 -2.07 11.40
N ALA A 467 6.18 -1.53 10.23
CA ALA A 467 5.93 -2.32 9.03
C ALA A 467 7.18 -3.12 8.60
N SER A 468 8.37 -2.54 8.71
CA SER A 468 9.64 -3.23 8.44
C SER A 468 9.79 -4.54 9.22
N ARG A 469 9.42 -4.56 10.51
CA ARG A 469 9.47 -5.78 11.34
C ARG A 469 8.43 -6.81 10.90
N LYS A 470 7.21 -6.38 10.56
CA LYS A 470 6.19 -7.28 10.00
C LYS A 470 6.64 -7.90 8.67
N LEU A 471 7.28 -7.12 7.80
CA LEU A 471 7.83 -7.60 6.53
C LEU A 471 8.92 -8.66 6.71
N GLN A 472 9.78 -8.53 7.74
CA GLN A 472 10.78 -9.57 8.04
C GLN A 472 10.13 -10.90 8.47
N PHE A 473 9.07 -10.85 9.28
CA PHE A 473 8.28 -12.04 9.63
C PHE A 473 7.50 -12.62 8.44
N LEU A 474 6.97 -11.77 7.57
CA LEU A 474 6.38 -12.19 6.30
C LEU A 474 7.42 -12.91 5.44
N GLY A 475 8.67 -12.42 5.41
CA GLY A 475 9.79 -13.10 4.77
C GLY A 475 10.02 -14.52 5.31
N LEU A 476 9.95 -14.70 6.63
CA LEU A 476 10.00 -16.02 7.26
C LEU A 476 8.81 -16.91 6.83
N GLN A 477 7.59 -16.37 6.77
CA GLN A 477 6.43 -17.15 6.30
C GLN A 477 6.58 -17.60 4.84
N LYS A 478 7.05 -16.70 3.97
CA LYS A 478 7.37 -16.99 2.56
C LYS A 478 8.41 -18.12 2.46
N GLU A 479 9.45 -18.06 3.29
CA GLU A 479 10.48 -19.11 3.37
C GLU A 479 9.90 -20.46 3.84
N LEU A 480 9.04 -20.47 4.87
CA LEU A 480 8.41 -21.70 5.36
C LEU A 480 7.49 -22.35 4.31
N VAL A 481 6.78 -21.55 3.51
CA VAL A 481 5.97 -22.05 2.38
C VAL A 481 6.87 -22.68 1.31
N ASP A 482 8.00 -22.05 0.99
CA ASP A 482 8.98 -22.59 0.05
C ASP A 482 9.55 -23.92 0.52
N ASP A 483 9.97 -23.98 1.79
CA ASP A 483 10.50 -25.17 2.46
C ASP A 483 9.48 -26.32 2.48
N PHE A 484 8.21 -26.02 2.77
CA PHE A 484 7.15 -27.03 2.74
C PHE A 484 6.91 -27.53 1.31
N ARG A 485 6.86 -26.64 0.30
CA ARG A 485 6.76 -27.02 -1.11
C ARG A 485 7.92 -27.94 -1.54
N ILE A 486 9.15 -27.63 -1.12
CA ILE A 486 10.33 -28.45 -1.43
C ILE A 486 10.17 -29.86 -0.83
N ARG A 487 9.77 -29.96 0.45
CA ARG A 487 9.48 -31.24 1.11
C ARG A 487 8.37 -32.01 0.40
N LEU A 488 7.25 -31.37 0.04
CA LEU A 488 6.17 -31.99 -0.75
C LEU A 488 6.69 -32.52 -2.09
N THR A 489 7.56 -31.76 -2.76
CA THR A 489 8.19 -32.17 -4.03
C THR A 489 9.10 -33.38 -3.84
N GLN A 490 9.83 -33.47 -2.73
CA GLN A 490 10.68 -34.61 -2.41
C GLN A 490 9.85 -35.87 -2.18
N VAL A 491 8.82 -35.80 -1.33
CA VAL A 491 7.90 -36.93 -1.08
C VAL A 491 7.18 -37.34 -2.37
N MET A 492 6.78 -36.37 -3.20
CA MET A 492 6.20 -36.65 -4.51
C MET A 492 7.16 -37.43 -5.42
N LYS A 493 8.45 -37.10 -5.39
CA LYS A 493 9.46 -37.75 -6.23
C LYS A 493 9.63 -39.21 -5.85
N GLU A 494 9.56 -39.55 -4.57
CA GLU A 494 9.58 -40.93 -4.07
C GLU A 494 8.40 -41.75 -4.63
N GLU A 495 7.22 -41.13 -4.72
CA GLU A 495 5.99 -41.75 -5.22
C GLU A 495 5.86 -41.75 -6.75
N THR A 496 6.86 -41.27 -7.51
CA THR A 496 6.76 -41.11 -8.98
C THR A 496 6.44 -42.43 -9.71
N ARG A 497 6.86 -43.58 -9.16
CA ARG A 497 6.57 -44.90 -9.74
C ARG A 497 5.10 -45.30 -9.60
N ALA A 498 4.40 -44.74 -8.62
CA ALA A 498 2.99 -44.96 -8.33
C ALA A 498 2.22 -43.63 -8.44
N SER A 499 2.28 -42.98 -9.61
CA SER A 499 1.64 -41.67 -9.85
C SER A 499 0.11 -41.63 -9.63
N LEU A 500 -0.54 -42.78 -9.58
CA LEU A 500 -1.98 -42.94 -9.26
C LEU A 500 -2.23 -43.43 -7.83
N GLY A 501 -1.17 -43.56 -7.04
CA GLY A 501 -1.24 -43.99 -5.65
C GLY A 501 -1.89 -42.93 -4.77
N PHE A 502 -2.54 -43.39 -3.70
CA PHE A 502 -3.23 -42.54 -2.73
C PHE A 502 -2.38 -41.35 -2.27
N ARG A 503 -1.12 -41.61 -1.90
CA ARG A 503 -0.21 -40.57 -1.39
C ARG A 503 0.13 -39.51 -2.44
N TYR A 504 0.29 -39.90 -3.70
CA TYR A 504 0.53 -38.95 -4.79
C TYR A 504 -0.65 -38.00 -4.97
N CYS A 505 -1.88 -38.54 -4.96
CA CYS A 505 -3.10 -37.75 -5.02
C CYS A 505 -3.28 -36.85 -3.78
N ALA A 506 -2.96 -37.34 -2.58
CA ALA A 506 -3.01 -36.55 -1.36
C ALA A 506 -2.03 -35.36 -1.42
N ILE A 507 -0.79 -35.56 -1.88
CA ILE A 507 0.16 -34.48 -2.10
C ILE A 507 -0.41 -33.45 -3.09
N LEU A 508 -1.04 -33.91 -4.17
CA LEU A 508 -1.64 -33.00 -5.15
C LEU A 508 -2.78 -32.16 -4.55
N ASN A 509 -3.64 -32.77 -3.73
CA ASN A 509 -4.68 -32.06 -2.98
C ASN A 509 -4.06 -31.04 -2.01
N ALA A 510 -2.99 -31.39 -1.29
CA ALA A 510 -2.27 -30.47 -0.40
C ALA A 510 -1.72 -29.25 -1.16
N VAL A 511 -1.07 -29.47 -2.31
CA VAL A 511 -0.53 -28.39 -3.15
C VAL A 511 -1.64 -27.45 -3.61
N ASN A 512 -2.75 -28.01 -4.12
CA ASN A 512 -3.90 -27.21 -4.57
C ASN A 512 -4.54 -26.44 -3.41
N TYR A 513 -4.70 -27.08 -2.25
CA TYR A 513 -5.28 -26.46 -1.06
C TYR A 513 -4.45 -25.26 -0.60
N ILE A 514 -3.13 -25.44 -0.43
CA ILE A 514 -2.24 -24.37 0.03
C ILE A 514 -2.22 -23.21 -0.95
N ALA A 515 -2.16 -23.49 -2.27
CA ALA A 515 -2.24 -22.44 -3.29
C ALA A 515 -3.55 -21.65 -3.20
N THR A 516 -4.67 -22.33 -2.97
CA THR A 516 -6.00 -21.70 -2.85
C THR A 516 -6.07 -20.85 -1.57
N VAL A 517 -5.67 -21.37 -0.41
CA VAL A 517 -5.72 -20.63 0.86
C VAL A 517 -4.77 -19.43 0.85
N LEU A 518 -3.58 -19.55 0.24
CA LEU A 518 -2.66 -18.41 0.10
C LEU A 518 -3.22 -17.32 -0.82
N ALA A 519 -3.94 -17.71 -1.88
CA ALA A 519 -4.65 -16.76 -2.74
C ALA A 519 -5.75 -16.03 -1.94
N ASP A 520 -6.55 -16.75 -1.15
CA ASP A 520 -7.57 -16.14 -0.30
C ASP A 520 -6.95 -15.24 0.78
N TRP A 521 -5.79 -15.61 1.33
CA TRP A 521 -5.09 -14.80 2.32
C TRP A 521 -4.54 -13.51 1.76
N ALA A 522 -4.13 -13.51 0.49
CA ALA A 522 -3.64 -12.31 -0.17
C ALA A 522 -4.66 -11.17 -0.14
N ASP A 523 -5.95 -11.50 -0.18
CA ASP A 523 -7.05 -10.55 -0.18
C ASP A 523 -7.43 -10.03 1.23
N ASN A 524 -6.81 -10.56 2.29
CA ASN A 524 -7.05 -10.07 3.64
C ASN A 524 -6.39 -8.70 3.86
N VAL A 525 -7.11 -7.80 4.54
CA VAL A 525 -6.66 -6.43 4.86
C VAL A 525 -5.24 -6.37 5.43
N PHE A 526 -4.89 -7.29 6.31
CA PHE A 526 -3.57 -7.35 6.90
C PHE A 526 -2.46 -7.57 5.86
N PHE A 527 -2.63 -8.52 4.94
CA PHE A 527 -1.63 -8.82 3.92
C PHE A 527 -1.60 -7.76 2.81
N LEU A 528 -2.73 -7.13 2.49
CA LEU A 528 -2.78 -5.95 1.62
C LEU A 528 -1.99 -4.76 2.21
N GLN A 529 -2.08 -4.54 3.53
CA GLN A 529 -1.26 -3.53 4.20
C GLN A 529 0.24 -3.86 4.14
N LEU A 530 0.61 -5.13 4.24
CA LEU A 530 2.00 -5.55 4.07
C LEU A 530 2.48 -5.43 2.63
N GLN A 531 1.61 -5.70 1.65
CA GLN A 531 1.90 -5.47 0.23
C GLN A 531 2.25 -4.00 0.00
N GLN A 532 1.41 -3.09 0.50
CA GLN A 532 1.66 -1.66 0.40
C GLN A 532 2.99 -1.28 1.05
N ALA A 533 3.26 -1.76 2.27
CA ALA A 533 4.53 -1.49 2.96
C ALA A 533 5.75 -2.02 2.19
N GLU A 534 5.65 -3.20 1.55
CA GLU A 534 6.72 -3.77 0.72
C GLU A 534 7.00 -2.88 -0.50
N LEU A 535 5.95 -2.32 -1.13
CA LEU A 535 6.09 -1.39 -2.26
C LEU A 535 6.71 -0.05 -1.83
N GLU A 536 6.32 0.49 -0.69
CA GLU A 536 6.89 1.73 -0.15
C GLU A 536 8.39 1.58 0.14
N VAL A 537 8.81 0.49 0.78
CA VAL A 537 10.23 0.20 1.04
C VAL A 537 11.03 0.03 -0.26
N ARG A 538 10.46 -0.63 -1.28
CA ARG A 538 11.11 -0.77 -2.59
C ARG A 538 11.23 0.58 -3.32
N ALA A 539 10.21 1.44 -3.22
CA ALA A 539 10.23 2.77 -3.81
C ALA A 539 11.29 3.70 -3.19
N GLU A 540 11.58 3.55 -1.90
CA GLU A 540 12.66 4.29 -1.23
C GLU A 540 14.06 3.82 -1.65
N SER A 541 14.22 2.53 -1.99
CA SER A 541 15.48 1.96 -2.49
C SER A 541 15.77 2.33 -3.94
N ASP A 542 14.73 2.40 -4.79
CA ASP A 542 14.86 2.70 -6.22
C ASP A 542 14.66 4.20 -6.48
N ALA A 543 15.64 5.02 -6.08
CA ALA A 543 15.65 6.47 -6.31
C ALA A 543 15.76 6.90 -7.80
N VAL A 544 15.61 6.01 -8.78
CA VAL A 544 15.74 6.35 -10.22
C VAL A 544 14.74 5.60 -11.10
N SER A 545 13.73 6.35 -11.53
CA SER A 545 13.06 6.31 -12.84
C SER A 545 12.10 5.16 -13.21
N GLN A 546 10.95 5.63 -13.69
CA GLN A 546 10.01 5.03 -14.65
C GLN A 546 8.78 4.26 -14.15
N LEU A 547 7.67 4.98 -14.30
CA LEU A 547 6.31 4.57 -14.63
C LEU A 547 5.42 4.18 -13.44
N GLN A 548 4.47 5.08 -13.18
CA GLN A 548 3.20 4.81 -12.49
C GLN A 548 2.52 3.54 -13.00
N LEU A 549 2.80 3.09 -14.24
CA LEU A 549 2.33 1.81 -14.80
C LEU A 549 2.97 0.58 -14.14
N GLY A 550 4.25 0.62 -13.74
CA GLY A 550 4.93 -0.46 -13.03
C GLY A 550 4.51 -0.54 -11.56
N GLN A 551 4.20 0.60 -10.94
CA GLN A 551 3.58 0.64 -9.61
C GLN A 551 2.15 0.09 -9.63
N LEU A 552 1.34 0.44 -10.65
CA LEU A 552 0.00 -0.14 -10.84
C LEU A 552 0.04 -1.65 -11.12
N ALA A 553 0.95 -2.10 -11.99
CA ALA A 553 1.15 -3.54 -12.25
C ALA A 553 1.69 -4.29 -11.01
N SER A 554 2.47 -3.62 -10.16
CA SER A 554 2.95 -4.19 -8.90
C SER A 554 1.92 -4.15 -7.77
N MET A 555 0.87 -3.33 -7.89
CA MET A 555 -0.31 -3.37 -7.01
C MET A 555 -1.25 -4.52 -7.38
N GLU A 556 -1.22 -5.00 -8.62
CA GLU A 556 -1.95 -6.21 -9.02
C GLU A 556 -1.30 -7.50 -8.48
N SER A 557 -0.02 -7.48 -8.08
CA SER A 557 0.67 -8.67 -7.58
C SER A 557 0.60 -8.81 -6.06
N SER A 558 0.06 -9.92 -5.57
CA SER A 558 -0.04 -10.26 -4.15
C SER A 558 1.32 -10.59 -3.52
N VAL A 559 1.43 -10.42 -2.20
CA VAL A 559 2.62 -10.79 -1.42
C VAL A 559 2.98 -12.28 -1.55
N PHE A 560 2.03 -13.15 -1.85
CA PHE A 560 2.23 -14.59 -1.99
C PHE A 560 2.31 -15.09 -3.44
N ASP A 561 2.22 -14.21 -4.44
CA ASP A 561 2.13 -14.63 -5.85
C ASP A 561 3.28 -15.51 -6.32
N GLU A 562 4.51 -15.21 -5.90
CA GLU A 562 5.67 -16.05 -6.25
C GLU A 562 5.49 -17.48 -5.73
N MET A 563 5.09 -17.63 -4.47
CA MET A 563 4.86 -18.93 -3.83
C MET A 563 3.69 -19.67 -4.47
N ILE A 564 2.58 -18.96 -4.74
CA ILE A 564 1.41 -19.51 -5.43
C ILE A 564 1.81 -20.00 -6.82
N ASN A 565 2.55 -19.21 -7.60
CA ASN A 565 3.04 -19.61 -8.92
C ASN A 565 3.92 -20.87 -8.88
N LEU A 566 4.76 -21.02 -7.85
CA LEU A 566 5.60 -22.22 -7.69
C LEU A 566 4.77 -23.46 -7.32
N LEU A 567 3.75 -23.30 -6.48
CA LEU A 567 2.79 -24.37 -6.16
C LEU A 567 1.94 -24.75 -7.38
N GLU A 568 1.47 -23.77 -8.16
CA GLU A 568 0.70 -23.98 -9.39
C GLU A 568 1.50 -24.71 -10.48
N ARG A 569 2.80 -24.39 -10.63
CA ARG A 569 3.70 -25.15 -11.52
C ARG A 569 3.84 -26.60 -11.06
N LEU A 570 4.05 -26.82 -9.76
CA LEU A 570 4.13 -28.18 -9.21
C LEU A 570 2.81 -28.95 -9.43
N LYS A 571 1.67 -28.31 -9.22
CA LYS A 571 0.33 -28.86 -9.50
C LYS A 571 0.19 -29.29 -10.95
N HIS A 572 0.56 -28.41 -11.89
CA HIS A 572 0.49 -28.68 -13.33
C HIS A 572 1.40 -29.84 -13.75
N ASP A 573 2.64 -29.86 -13.26
CA ASP A 573 3.60 -30.93 -13.52
C ASP A 573 3.09 -32.29 -13.02
N MET A 574 2.51 -32.32 -11.82
CA MET A 574 1.95 -33.53 -11.22
C MET A 574 0.73 -34.04 -12.00
N LEU A 575 -0.21 -33.15 -12.34
CA LEU A 575 -1.39 -33.50 -13.14
C LEU A 575 -0.98 -34.05 -14.51
N THR A 576 -0.02 -33.40 -15.18
CA THR A 576 0.47 -33.83 -16.49
C THR A 576 1.04 -35.24 -16.43
N ARG A 577 1.80 -35.58 -15.38
CA ARG A 577 2.33 -36.95 -15.17
C ARG A 577 1.23 -37.98 -14.94
N GLN A 578 0.20 -37.66 -14.15
CA GLN A 578 -0.95 -38.57 -13.97
C GLN A 578 -1.67 -38.80 -15.29
N VAL A 579 -1.91 -37.74 -16.06
CA VAL A 579 -2.56 -37.82 -17.37
C VAL A 579 -1.73 -38.67 -18.33
N ASP A 580 -0.41 -38.45 -18.40
CA ASP A 580 0.50 -39.23 -19.25
C ASP A 580 0.53 -40.71 -18.87
N HIS A 581 0.50 -41.00 -17.57
CA HIS A 581 0.49 -42.37 -17.08
C HIS A 581 -0.81 -43.10 -17.49
N VAL A 582 -1.98 -42.51 -17.20
CA VAL A 582 -3.28 -43.09 -17.57
C VAL A 582 -3.41 -43.20 -19.09
N PHE A 583 -3.02 -42.16 -19.82
CA PHE A 583 -3.07 -42.17 -21.28
C PHE A 583 -2.20 -43.28 -21.88
N ARG A 584 -1.03 -43.58 -21.30
CA ARG A 584 -0.17 -44.69 -21.73
C ARG A 584 -0.86 -46.04 -21.55
N GLU A 585 -1.50 -46.28 -20.40
CA GLU A 585 -2.27 -47.51 -20.15
C GLU A 585 -3.45 -47.64 -21.13
N VAL A 586 -4.17 -46.55 -21.39
CA VAL A 586 -5.28 -46.51 -22.35
C VAL A 586 -4.77 -46.82 -23.77
N LYS A 587 -3.66 -46.20 -24.18
CA LYS A 587 -3.01 -46.45 -25.48
C LYS A 587 -2.56 -47.90 -25.63
N ASP A 588 -2.01 -48.49 -24.57
CA ASP A 588 -1.61 -49.90 -24.57
C ASP A 588 -2.83 -50.84 -24.68
N ALA A 589 -3.92 -50.53 -23.96
CA ALA A 589 -5.18 -51.26 -24.05
C ALA A 589 -5.89 -51.09 -25.40
N ALA A 590 -5.68 -49.99 -26.10
CA ALA A 590 -6.26 -49.69 -27.41
C ALA A 590 -5.57 -50.39 -28.59
N LYS A 591 -4.46 -51.11 -28.38
CA LYS A 591 -3.69 -51.77 -29.46
C LYS A 591 -4.52 -52.74 -30.31
N LEU A 592 -5.49 -53.43 -29.70
CA LEU A 592 -6.38 -54.35 -30.42
C LEU A 592 -7.39 -53.56 -31.25
N TYR A 593 -8.00 -52.53 -30.68
CA TYR A 593 -8.94 -51.65 -31.38
C TYR A 593 -8.30 -50.93 -32.58
N LYS A 594 -7.03 -50.54 -32.45
CA LYS A 594 -6.25 -49.96 -33.56
C LYS A 594 -6.13 -50.92 -34.77
N LYS A 595 -6.15 -52.23 -34.53
CA LYS A 595 -6.01 -53.28 -35.57
C LYS A 595 -7.37 -53.84 -36.03
N GLU A 596 -8.48 -53.21 -35.65
CA GLU A 596 -9.83 -53.62 -36.04
C GLU A 596 -9.98 -53.59 -37.56
N ARG A 597 -10.75 -54.54 -38.11
CA ARG A 597 -10.89 -54.69 -39.57
C ARG A 597 -12.00 -53.78 -40.12
N TRP A 598 -11.80 -52.47 -40.03
CA TRP A 598 -12.77 -51.42 -40.39
C TRP A 598 -13.38 -51.53 -41.80
N LEU A 599 -12.64 -52.07 -42.77
CA LEU A 599 -13.11 -52.30 -44.15
C LEU A 599 -14.00 -53.54 -44.32
N SER A 600 -13.98 -54.47 -43.37
CA SER A 600 -14.63 -55.78 -43.47
C SER A 600 -15.81 -55.92 -42.51
N LEU A 601 -16.20 -54.82 -41.85
CA LEU A 601 -17.35 -54.83 -40.96
C LEU A 601 -18.65 -54.81 -41.79
N PRO A 602 -19.66 -55.63 -41.41
CA PRO A 602 -20.92 -55.70 -42.13
C PRO A 602 -21.67 -54.36 -42.02
N SER A 603 -22.47 -54.06 -43.04
CA SER A 603 -23.26 -52.83 -43.09
C SER A 603 -24.36 -52.83 -42.02
N GLN A 604 -24.88 -51.64 -41.67
CA GLN A 604 -25.95 -51.51 -40.68
C GLN A 604 -27.24 -52.24 -41.09
N ALA A 605 -27.47 -52.46 -42.39
CA ALA A 605 -28.59 -53.22 -42.91
C ALA A 605 -28.43 -54.75 -42.71
N GLU A 606 -27.20 -55.23 -42.55
CA GLU A 606 -26.86 -56.65 -42.35
C GLU A 606 -26.76 -57.03 -40.86
N GLN A 607 -26.76 -56.04 -39.96
CA GLN A 607 -26.74 -56.23 -38.51
C GLN A 607 -28.08 -55.86 -37.86
N ALA A 608 -28.71 -56.80 -37.16
CA ALA A 608 -29.99 -56.55 -36.47
C ALA A 608 -29.88 -55.60 -35.26
N VAL A 609 -28.75 -55.62 -34.54
CA VAL A 609 -28.46 -54.75 -33.38
C VAL A 609 -26.96 -54.44 -33.36
N MET A 610 -26.59 -53.17 -33.26
CA MET A 610 -25.20 -52.76 -33.06
C MET A 610 -24.79 -52.93 -31.59
N SER A 611 -23.56 -53.42 -31.37
CA SER A 611 -22.96 -53.59 -30.04
C SER A 611 -21.58 -52.98 -30.00
N LEU A 612 -21.05 -52.71 -28.80
CA LEU A 612 -19.69 -52.20 -28.63
C LEU A 612 -18.67 -53.18 -29.25
N SER A 613 -17.71 -52.66 -30.02
CA SER A 613 -16.61 -53.46 -30.55
C SER A 613 -15.85 -54.16 -29.43
N SER A 614 -15.74 -55.49 -29.49
CA SER A 614 -15.08 -56.28 -28.43
C SER A 614 -13.62 -55.88 -28.22
N THR A 615 -12.96 -55.38 -29.27
CA THR A 615 -11.58 -54.88 -29.24
C THR A 615 -11.45 -53.50 -28.58
N ALA A 616 -12.53 -52.72 -28.48
CA ALA A 616 -12.59 -51.44 -27.78
C ALA A 616 -12.81 -51.61 -26.27
N CYS A 617 -13.39 -52.74 -25.84
CA CYS A 617 -13.71 -53.00 -24.44
C CYS A 617 -12.53 -52.80 -23.48
N PRO A 618 -11.31 -53.32 -23.74
CA PRO A 618 -10.18 -53.12 -22.82
C PRO A 618 -9.82 -51.64 -22.63
N MET A 619 -9.84 -50.84 -23.70
CA MET A 619 -9.55 -49.41 -23.64
C MET A 619 -10.58 -48.66 -22.78
N LEU A 620 -11.88 -48.92 -22.99
CA LEU A 620 -12.96 -48.27 -22.26
C LEU A 620 -13.02 -48.69 -20.79
N GLN A 621 -12.72 -49.97 -20.50
CA GLN A 621 -12.63 -50.46 -19.11
C GLN A 621 -11.48 -49.79 -18.37
N THR A 622 -10.28 -49.74 -18.95
CA THR A 622 -9.13 -49.04 -18.37
C THR A 622 -9.46 -47.58 -18.09
N LEU A 623 -10.10 -46.89 -19.05
CA LEU A 623 -10.48 -45.48 -18.90
C LEU A 623 -11.47 -45.28 -17.73
N ARG A 624 -12.54 -46.09 -17.67
CA ARG A 624 -13.55 -46.05 -16.60
C ARG A 624 -12.92 -46.27 -15.23
N ASP A 625 -12.11 -47.33 -15.09
CA ASP A 625 -11.55 -47.73 -13.81
C ASP A 625 -10.57 -46.68 -13.27
N ARG A 626 -9.78 -46.06 -14.15
CA ARG A 626 -8.85 -44.97 -13.78
C ARG A 626 -9.55 -43.66 -13.47
N LEU A 627 -10.60 -43.30 -14.21
CA LEU A 627 -11.42 -42.13 -13.90
C LEU A 627 -12.06 -42.27 -12.52
N LEU A 628 -12.67 -43.42 -12.23
CA LEU A 628 -13.30 -43.69 -10.94
C LEU A 628 -12.28 -43.67 -9.78
N GLN A 629 -11.10 -44.27 -9.98
CA GLN A 629 -10.02 -44.25 -8.99
C GLN A 629 -9.60 -42.83 -8.62
N LEU A 630 -9.39 -41.96 -9.63
CA LEU A 630 -8.93 -40.59 -9.41
C LEU A 630 -10.04 -39.67 -8.91
N GLU A 631 -11.29 -39.87 -9.33
CA GLU A 631 -12.46 -39.16 -8.78
C GLU A 631 -12.57 -39.35 -7.27
N GLN A 632 -12.28 -40.56 -6.78
CA GLN A 632 -12.33 -40.86 -5.34
C GLN A 632 -11.16 -40.24 -4.56
N GLN A 633 -10.01 -39.99 -5.19
CA GLN A 633 -8.80 -39.54 -4.49
C GLN A 633 -8.49 -38.03 -4.65
N LEU A 634 -8.82 -37.44 -5.79
CA LEU A 634 -8.60 -36.02 -6.08
C LEU A 634 -9.79 -35.17 -5.65
N CYS A 635 -9.55 -33.92 -5.26
CA CYS A 635 -10.62 -32.96 -5.09
C CYS A 635 -11.30 -32.62 -6.43
N HIS A 636 -12.51 -32.06 -6.37
CA HIS A 636 -13.34 -31.84 -7.56
C HIS A 636 -12.64 -30.97 -8.63
N SER A 637 -11.97 -29.89 -8.21
CA SER A 637 -11.28 -28.97 -9.11
C SER A 637 -10.11 -29.65 -9.84
N LEU A 638 -9.30 -30.42 -9.12
CA LEU A 638 -8.18 -31.19 -9.67
C LEU A 638 -8.67 -32.29 -10.62
N PHE A 639 -9.67 -33.06 -10.20
CA PHE A 639 -10.23 -34.12 -11.02
C PHE A 639 -10.81 -33.56 -12.33
N LYS A 640 -11.47 -32.39 -12.27
CA LYS A 640 -12.00 -31.71 -13.45
C LYS A 640 -10.92 -31.37 -14.47
N ILE A 641 -9.81 -30.80 -14.02
CA ILE A 641 -8.66 -30.47 -14.89
C ILE A 641 -8.07 -31.77 -15.47
N PHE A 642 -7.88 -32.78 -14.63
CA PHE A 642 -7.33 -34.07 -15.02
C PHE A 642 -8.11 -34.72 -16.17
N TRP A 643 -9.43 -34.91 -16.01
CA TRP A 643 -10.20 -35.65 -17.01
C TRP A 643 -10.32 -34.87 -18.33
N GLN A 644 -10.34 -33.53 -18.27
CA GLN A 644 -10.35 -32.68 -19.48
C GLN A 644 -9.06 -32.83 -20.28
N MET A 645 -7.90 -32.79 -19.62
CA MET A 645 -6.60 -33.04 -20.26
C MET A 645 -6.51 -34.47 -20.83
N LEU A 646 -7.05 -35.46 -20.11
CA LEU A 646 -7.08 -36.84 -20.58
C LEU A 646 -7.98 -37.00 -21.81
N ALA A 647 -9.17 -36.40 -21.80
CA ALA A 647 -10.11 -36.43 -22.91
C ALA A 647 -9.50 -35.85 -24.19
N GLU A 648 -8.81 -34.72 -24.10
CA GLU A 648 -8.10 -34.12 -25.24
C GLU A 648 -7.02 -35.04 -25.83
N LYS A 649 -6.23 -35.71 -24.98
CA LYS A 649 -5.23 -36.69 -25.45
C LYS A 649 -5.87 -37.93 -26.10
N VAL A 650 -6.97 -38.42 -25.53
CA VAL A 650 -7.71 -39.55 -26.10
C VAL A 650 -8.36 -39.17 -27.43
N ASP A 651 -8.93 -37.97 -27.54
CA ASP A 651 -9.48 -37.40 -28.78
C ASP A 651 -8.44 -37.43 -29.91
N LEU A 652 -7.28 -36.82 -29.66
CA LEU A 652 -6.19 -36.77 -30.64
C LEU A 652 -5.65 -38.15 -30.98
N TYR A 653 -5.51 -39.05 -30.00
CA TYR A 653 -5.00 -40.40 -30.23
C TYR A 653 -5.90 -41.22 -31.15
N ILE A 654 -7.19 -41.30 -30.84
CA ILE A 654 -8.13 -42.08 -31.66
C ILE A 654 -8.21 -41.46 -33.04
N TYR A 655 -8.27 -40.13 -33.14
CA TYR A 655 -8.27 -39.43 -34.42
C TYR A 655 -7.03 -39.76 -35.27
N GLN A 656 -5.82 -39.60 -34.74
CA GLN A 656 -4.58 -39.76 -35.52
C GLN A 656 -4.21 -41.24 -35.76
N GLU A 657 -4.31 -42.08 -34.74
CA GLU A 657 -3.74 -43.43 -34.77
C GLU A 657 -4.75 -44.51 -35.15
N ILE A 658 -6.05 -44.19 -35.14
CA ILE A 658 -7.12 -45.13 -35.50
C ILE A 658 -7.87 -44.62 -36.72
N ILE A 659 -8.41 -43.40 -36.68
CA ILE A 659 -9.22 -42.88 -37.78
C ILE A 659 -8.34 -42.57 -39.00
N MET A 660 -7.33 -41.73 -38.86
CA MET A 660 -6.47 -41.32 -39.99
C MET A 660 -5.58 -42.45 -40.52
N ALA A 661 -5.41 -43.53 -39.74
CA ALA A 661 -4.54 -44.66 -40.10
C ALA A 661 -5.28 -45.82 -40.79
N ASN A 662 -6.63 -45.78 -40.88
CA ASN A 662 -7.44 -46.87 -41.43
C ASN A 662 -8.40 -46.38 -42.51
N HIS A 663 -8.84 -47.30 -43.36
CA HIS A 663 -9.92 -47.05 -44.33
C HIS A 663 -11.23 -47.65 -43.81
N PHE A 664 -12.35 -47.03 -44.17
CA PHE A 664 -13.67 -47.37 -43.63
C PHE A 664 -14.66 -47.68 -44.76
N ASN A 665 -15.39 -48.78 -44.63
CA ASN A 665 -16.63 -49.00 -45.38
C ASN A 665 -17.82 -48.39 -44.60
N GLU A 666 -19.05 -48.53 -45.10
CA GLU A 666 -20.25 -48.00 -44.42
C GLU A 666 -20.41 -48.57 -43.01
N GLY A 667 -20.27 -49.90 -42.89
CA GLY A 667 -20.42 -50.61 -41.62
C GLY A 667 -19.39 -50.19 -40.59
N GLY A 668 -18.13 -50.03 -40.99
CA GLY A 668 -17.05 -49.60 -40.13
C GLY A 668 -17.17 -48.15 -39.68
N ALA A 669 -17.60 -47.25 -40.56
CA ALA A 669 -17.88 -45.85 -40.20
C ALA A 669 -19.03 -45.74 -39.20
N ALA A 670 -20.10 -46.54 -39.41
CA ALA A 670 -21.23 -46.61 -38.49
C ALA A 670 -20.82 -47.23 -37.14
N GLN A 671 -20.02 -48.31 -37.14
CA GLN A 671 -19.52 -48.97 -35.94
C GLN A 671 -18.64 -48.02 -35.11
N LEU A 672 -17.74 -47.28 -35.76
CA LEU A 672 -16.93 -46.24 -35.10
C LEU A 672 -17.84 -45.19 -34.46
N GLN A 673 -18.85 -44.70 -35.18
CA GLN A 673 -19.80 -43.72 -34.63
C GLN A 673 -20.56 -44.28 -33.42
N PHE A 674 -20.95 -45.56 -33.45
CA PHE A 674 -21.61 -46.24 -32.34
C PHE A 674 -20.68 -46.35 -31.13
N ASP A 675 -19.45 -46.83 -31.32
CA ASP A 675 -18.45 -46.99 -30.25
C ASP A 675 -18.18 -45.64 -29.55
N MET A 676 -18.09 -44.55 -30.32
CA MET A 676 -17.84 -43.21 -29.78
C MET A 676 -19.08 -42.63 -29.09
N SER A 677 -20.21 -42.58 -29.79
CA SER A 677 -21.41 -41.85 -29.35
C SER A 677 -22.20 -42.58 -28.27
N ARG A 678 -22.18 -43.91 -28.26
CA ARG A 678 -22.94 -44.73 -27.31
C ARG A 678 -22.10 -45.27 -26.15
N ASN A 679 -20.76 -45.21 -26.24
CA ASN A 679 -19.88 -45.77 -25.21
C ASN A 679 -18.81 -44.78 -24.74
N LEU A 680 -17.89 -44.31 -25.60
CA LEU A 680 -16.80 -43.43 -25.16
C LEU A 680 -17.30 -42.10 -24.57
N PHE A 681 -18.13 -41.34 -25.30
CA PHE A 681 -18.60 -40.04 -24.79
C PHE A 681 -19.46 -40.21 -23.54
N PRO A 682 -20.40 -41.18 -23.47
CA PRO A 682 -21.19 -41.42 -22.27
C PRO A 682 -20.39 -41.67 -20.99
N LEU A 683 -19.17 -42.24 -21.05
CA LEU A 683 -18.30 -42.40 -19.87
C LEU A 683 -18.04 -41.09 -19.12
N PHE A 684 -18.03 -39.96 -19.82
CA PHE A 684 -17.79 -38.64 -19.23
C PHE A 684 -19.08 -37.88 -18.87
N SER A 685 -20.26 -38.49 -19.07
CA SER A 685 -21.56 -37.84 -18.78
C SER A 685 -21.78 -37.59 -17.29
N HIS A 686 -21.12 -38.36 -16.43
CA HIS A 686 -21.11 -38.12 -14.99
C HIS A 686 -20.40 -36.81 -14.62
N TYR A 687 -19.52 -36.30 -15.48
CA TYR A 687 -18.63 -35.18 -15.19
C TYR A 687 -18.97 -33.91 -15.97
N CYS A 688 -19.73 -34.03 -17.07
CA CYS A 688 -20.18 -32.90 -17.86
C CYS A 688 -21.46 -33.22 -18.64
N LYS A 689 -22.25 -32.18 -18.96
CA LYS A 689 -23.54 -32.33 -19.67
C LYS A 689 -23.41 -32.71 -21.15
N ARG A 690 -22.29 -32.38 -21.79
CA ARG A 690 -22.04 -32.56 -23.24
C ARG A 690 -20.61 -33.07 -23.48
N PRO A 691 -20.31 -34.34 -23.15
CA PRO A 691 -18.97 -34.90 -23.24
C PRO A 691 -18.38 -34.88 -24.65
N GLU A 692 -19.21 -34.99 -25.67
CA GLU A 692 -18.82 -34.95 -27.09
C GLU A 692 -18.09 -33.65 -27.49
N ASN A 693 -18.22 -32.57 -26.71
CA ASN A 693 -17.52 -31.31 -26.95
C ASN A 693 -16.03 -31.34 -26.57
N TYR A 694 -15.61 -32.35 -25.80
CA TYR A 694 -14.21 -32.60 -25.44
C TYR A 694 -13.52 -33.55 -26.42
N PHE A 695 -14.27 -34.18 -27.32
CA PHE A 695 -13.79 -35.11 -28.34
C PHE A 695 -14.07 -34.57 -29.76
N LYS A 696 -13.61 -33.35 -30.02
CA LYS A 696 -13.98 -32.60 -31.24
C LYS A 696 -13.46 -33.28 -32.50
N HIS A 697 -12.22 -33.77 -32.50
CA HIS A 697 -11.62 -34.38 -33.69
C HIS A 697 -12.33 -35.69 -34.05
N ILE A 698 -12.57 -36.55 -33.06
CA ILE A 698 -13.34 -37.80 -33.25
C ILE A 698 -14.75 -37.50 -33.75
N LYS A 699 -15.44 -36.56 -33.09
CA LYS A 699 -16.83 -36.21 -33.42
C LYS A 699 -16.96 -35.72 -34.86
N GLU A 700 -16.12 -34.78 -35.26
CA GLU A 700 -16.14 -34.23 -36.62
C GLU A 700 -15.69 -35.25 -37.66
N ALA A 701 -14.72 -36.11 -37.34
CA ALA A 701 -14.32 -37.19 -38.24
C ALA A 701 -15.45 -38.21 -38.45
N CYS A 702 -16.22 -38.53 -37.40
CA CYS A 702 -17.40 -39.38 -37.52
C CYS A 702 -18.48 -38.76 -38.40
N ILE A 703 -18.67 -37.43 -38.36
CA ILE A 703 -19.59 -36.72 -39.26
C ILE A 703 -19.17 -36.95 -40.71
N ILE A 704 -17.90 -36.69 -41.04
CA ILE A 704 -17.37 -36.81 -42.42
C ILE A 704 -17.45 -38.26 -42.94
N LEU A 705 -17.05 -39.25 -42.13
CA LEU A 705 -17.05 -40.65 -42.55
C LEU A 705 -18.46 -41.21 -42.78
N ASN A 706 -19.46 -40.70 -42.07
CA ASN A 706 -20.86 -41.13 -42.16
C ASN A 706 -21.73 -40.24 -43.07
N LEU A 707 -21.15 -39.30 -43.81
CA LEU A 707 -21.89 -38.55 -44.83
C LEU A 707 -22.48 -39.50 -45.88
N ASN A 708 -23.69 -39.23 -46.35
CA ASN A 708 -24.23 -39.95 -47.50
C ASN A 708 -23.31 -39.72 -48.74
N VAL A 709 -23.32 -40.67 -49.69
CA VAL A 709 -22.39 -40.64 -50.84
C VAL A 709 -22.52 -39.36 -51.66
N GLY A 710 -23.74 -38.84 -51.85
CA GLY A 710 -23.98 -37.61 -52.61
C GLY A 710 -23.41 -36.37 -51.92
N SER A 711 -23.69 -36.19 -50.62
CA SER A 711 -23.17 -35.09 -49.80
C SER A 711 -21.65 -35.14 -49.68
N ALA A 712 -21.05 -36.32 -49.65
CA ALA A 712 -19.60 -36.47 -49.61
C ALA A 712 -18.91 -36.15 -50.95
N LEU A 713 -19.54 -36.49 -52.08
CA LEU A 713 -19.07 -36.07 -53.42
C LEU A 713 -19.17 -34.55 -53.57
N LEU A 714 -20.30 -33.95 -53.19
CA LEU A 714 -20.48 -32.50 -53.20
C LEU A 714 -19.45 -31.79 -52.33
N LEU A 715 -19.20 -32.31 -51.12
CA LEU A 715 -18.17 -31.75 -50.25
C LEU A 715 -16.78 -31.89 -50.90
N LYS A 716 -16.45 -33.04 -51.48
CA LYS A 716 -15.17 -33.27 -52.17
C LYS A 716 -14.97 -32.29 -53.33
N ASP A 717 -15.99 -32.06 -54.15
CA ASP A 717 -15.95 -31.11 -55.27
C ASP A 717 -15.78 -29.65 -54.79
N VAL A 718 -16.48 -29.27 -53.71
CA VAL A 718 -16.34 -27.94 -53.09
C VAL A 718 -14.93 -27.72 -52.53
N LEU A 719 -14.33 -28.74 -51.89
CA LEU A 719 -12.96 -28.64 -51.35
C LEU A 719 -11.90 -28.60 -52.47
N GLN A 720 -12.06 -29.40 -53.53
CA GLN A 720 -11.16 -29.41 -54.70
C GLN A 720 -11.23 -28.11 -55.49
N SER A 721 -12.43 -27.58 -55.73
CA SER A 721 -12.60 -26.28 -56.42
C SER A 721 -12.05 -25.10 -55.62
N ALA A 722 -12.12 -25.17 -54.28
CA ALA A 722 -11.49 -24.19 -53.39
C ALA A 722 -9.95 -24.30 -53.34
N SER A 723 -9.39 -25.51 -53.54
CA SER A 723 -7.95 -25.75 -53.65
C SER A 723 -7.35 -25.25 -54.98
N GLU A 724 -8.13 -25.21 -56.06
CA GLU A 724 -7.67 -24.86 -57.40
C GLU A 724 -7.87 -23.38 -57.75
N ASN A 725 -8.78 -22.67 -57.08
CA ASN A 725 -9.12 -21.26 -57.36
C ASN A 725 -9.07 -20.38 -56.11
N GLU A 726 -7.87 -19.95 -55.67
CA GLU A 726 -7.73 -18.89 -54.65
C GLU A 726 -8.18 -17.50 -55.15
N THR A 727 -8.51 -17.34 -56.43
CA THR A 727 -8.99 -16.08 -56.98
C THR A 727 -10.10 -16.33 -58.01
N LEU A 728 -11.22 -15.61 -57.87
CA LEU A 728 -12.30 -15.41 -58.85
C LEU A 728 -13.52 -16.37 -58.79
N ASN A 729 -14.36 -16.27 -57.75
CA ASN A 729 -15.84 -16.32 -57.87
C ASN A 729 -16.55 -16.01 -56.53
N PRO A 730 -17.31 -14.90 -56.39
CA PRO A 730 -17.99 -14.54 -55.13
C PRO A 730 -19.32 -15.27 -54.87
N SER A 731 -19.72 -16.20 -55.74
CA SER A 731 -21.00 -16.93 -55.68
C SER A 731 -20.89 -18.39 -55.23
N GLN A 732 -19.68 -18.90 -54.94
CA GLN A 732 -19.50 -20.24 -54.37
C GLN A 732 -19.29 -20.15 -52.84
N PRO A 733 -19.96 -21.01 -52.03
CA PRO A 733 -19.71 -21.06 -50.60
C PRO A 733 -18.23 -21.40 -50.36
N SER A 734 -17.56 -20.65 -49.49
CA SER A 734 -16.17 -20.94 -49.14
C SER A 734 -16.09 -22.34 -48.52
N ALA A 735 -14.97 -23.05 -48.73
CA ALA A 735 -14.73 -24.37 -48.13
C ALA A 735 -15.04 -24.39 -46.62
N THR A 736 -14.68 -23.32 -45.91
CA THR A 736 -14.98 -23.13 -44.49
C THR A 736 -16.47 -23.00 -44.20
N ALA A 737 -17.25 -22.30 -45.04
CA ALA A 737 -18.70 -22.19 -44.87
C ALA A 737 -19.39 -23.56 -45.05
N ALA A 738 -18.98 -24.32 -46.07
CA ALA A 738 -19.50 -25.67 -46.30
C ALA A 738 -19.18 -26.64 -45.15
N LEU A 739 -17.99 -26.55 -44.56
CA LEU A 739 -17.62 -27.34 -43.37
C LEU A 739 -18.45 -26.94 -42.14
N ASN A 740 -18.64 -25.64 -41.91
CA ASN A 740 -19.45 -25.15 -40.78
C ASN A 740 -20.92 -25.58 -40.89
N GLU A 741 -21.50 -25.60 -42.09
CA GLU A 741 -22.87 -26.10 -42.32
C GLU A 741 -23.03 -27.58 -41.95
N LEU A 742 -21.97 -28.38 -42.10
CA LEU A 742 -21.93 -29.78 -41.69
C LEU A 742 -21.58 -29.97 -40.20
N GLY A 743 -21.36 -28.88 -39.46
CA GLY A 743 -20.99 -28.92 -38.04
C GLY A 743 -19.53 -29.28 -37.79
N VAL A 744 -18.65 -29.05 -38.77
CA VAL A 744 -17.20 -29.27 -38.70
C VAL A 744 -16.50 -27.92 -38.51
N TYR A 745 -15.97 -27.68 -37.31
CA TYR A 745 -15.39 -26.41 -36.91
C TYR A 745 -13.91 -26.52 -36.51
N LYS A 746 -13.44 -27.72 -36.16
CA LYS A 746 -12.11 -27.97 -35.61
C LYS A 746 -11.15 -28.57 -36.64
N LEU A 747 -11.61 -29.44 -37.51
CA LEU A 747 -10.78 -30.09 -38.54
C LEU A 747 -10.36 -29.11 -39.63
N ALA A 748 -9.09 -29.18 -40.05
CA ALA A 748 -8.62 -28.39 -41.18
C ALA A 748 -9.15 -28.95 -42.50
N GLN A 749 -9.27 -28.11 -43.54
CA GLN A 749 -9.72 -28.54 -44.87
C GLN A 749 -8.95 -29.77 -45.40
N LYS A 750 -7.61 -29.74 -45.29
CA LYS A 750 -6.76 -30.84 -45.74
C LYS A 750 -7.05 -32.16 -45.01
N ASP A 751 -7.37 -32.08 -43.72
CA ASP A 751 -7.73 -33.24 -42.92
C ASP A 751 -9.05 -33.85 -43.39
N VAL A 752 -10.03 -33.00 -43.73
CA VAL A 752 -11.33 -33.44 -44.27
C VAL A 752 -11.16 -34.11 -45.64
N GLU A 753 -10.31 -33.57 -46.51
CA GLU A 753 -9.98 -34.20 -47.79
C GLU A 753 -9.36 -35.60 -47.61
N ILE A 754 -8.45 -35.74 -46.64
CA ILE A 754 -7.88 -37.05 -46.27
C ILE A 754 -8.99 -37.98 -45.77
N LEU A 755 -9.81 -37.56 -44.82
CA LEU A 755 -10.91 -38.36 -44.27
C LEU A 755 -11.90 -38.84 -45.33
N LEU A 756 -12.22 -37.99 -46.32
CA LEU A 756 -13.05 -38.39 -47.46
C LEU A 756 -12.36 -39.51 -48.26
N ASN A 757 -11.07 -39.38 -48.53
CA ASN A 757 -10.31 -40.40 -49.27
C ASN A 757 -10.13 -41.72 -48.50
N LEU A 758 -10.25 -41.72 -47.17
CA LEU A 758 -10.25 -42.94 -46.35
C LEU A 758 -11.54 -43.77 -46.47
N ARG A 759 -12.59 -43.24 -47.13
CA ARG A 759 -13.83 -43.98 -47.39
C ARG A 759 -13.66 -44.94 -48.56
N ALA A 760 -14.14 -46.18 -48.40
CA ALA A 760 -14.11 -47.21 -49.45
C ALA A 760 -15.30 -47.16 -50.43
N ASN A 761 -16.38 -46.47 -50.04
CA ASN A 761 -17.67 -46.50 -50.75
C ASN A 761 -17.78 -45.44 -51.86
N TRP A 762 -16.76 -45.31 -52.70
CA TRP A 762 -16.88 -44.46 -53.88
C TRP A 762 -17.62 -45.23 -54.98
N PRO A 763 -18.65 -44.65 -55.62
CA PRO A 763 -19.23 -45.26 -56.80
C PRO A 763 -18.10 -45.46 -57.82
N ASN A 764 -18.02 -46.64 -58.43
CA ASN A 764 -17.07 -46.92 -59.50
C ASN A 764 -17.17 -45.77 -60.52
N THR A 765 -16.20 -44.88 -60.50
CA THR A 765 -16.04 -43.87 -61.53
C THR A 765 -15.56 -44.65 -62.74
N GLY A 766 -16.51 -45.12 -63.54
CA GLY A 766 -16.24 -45.68 -64.86
C GLY A 766 -15.50 -44.63 -65.67
N LYS A 767 -14.17 -44.70 -65.63
CA LYS A 767 -13.26 -44.15 -66.64
C LYS A 767 -12.67 -45.34 -67.39
#